data_AF-A0A4R6AR13-F1
#
_entry.id   AF-A0A4R6AR13-F1
#
_cell.length_a   1.000
_cell.length_b   1.000
_cell.length_c   1.000
_cell.angle_alpha   90.00
_cell.angle_beta   90.00
_cell.angle_gamma   90.00
#
_symmetry.space_group_name_H-M   'P 1'
#
loop_
_entity.id
_entity.type
_entity.pdbx_description
1 polymer ?
#
loop_
_entity_poly.entity_id
_entity_poly.type
_entity_poly.pdbx_seq_one_letter_code
_entity_poly.pdbx_strand_id
1 'polypeptide(L)'
;MRADHPRPSPRRTWRQRHVAALRVTLGLALGMALGVAAIVAALALSETRLTVPPRLTDRIEARIDARLAGMAVELGAIEIGIDRSFKPRLWLGGVGLRAADGTRIAGFGDVGVAFSPRAALSGRIAPRVLRVSRAELLVRRDADGAFELRFGGGGTFRADSPAAILAAAEALLDRPPLDLIDEIALAHLAVAFEDAASGRVWQVTGGAASLTRDAAGLRLGMEAEIFNGSDDLARLDLSLETAARDDGARLGLRLEGFAARDLGDLVPALRGRMPLDAPISGALDARLDASGAMGALSGRLDLGAGRVTPGGAAPLPFEAADLAFSYDPAAERIEIEALRLRARAAEADITGRVYLRDRVAGVPRAVVAQIALEWLRLAPGLFPEALEAAGGLADLRISFDPFTLTLGQAALPDPGGDPARTIRARGRVTAGPDGWEGGLDLTAEALSVARLPGVWPLPAAPRARDWVARNLVSGEARDLTVALRRAPGARDIATGISFAFHAAEARAVGFLPPITGGAGYFTLGEDRLALRLDAGTMTPPGGEPVALGGSTFAIPDTRARPARGEIALAAAGPVGSILALLDAEPMSLLTRAGRGPDLATGRAELAATVSVPLRPNPPGAAIEIAASGDLFDIRSERAMPGRVLTAERLRLAVGDGALSLSGAMEVEGVPFTGSFRTAFAGPERGTGRVAGRVALSPEGLARFGVGLPPGLVTGRGEGDLTIELRRDRPPRLTLETDLRGIGMRIAGVNWAKRPDEGGRLRLEGRLGESPRFDTFALDAPALSARGRVTFAPGPSFRALRLDRVVLGDWLDAPVTIEARAGGPPAIRVPGGSIDLRRADLGKAGGGGGGDGGSGRGPVVLALDRLQLTDTVALTPARVEIAPGAALQGTFRGKVNGGVEIDGQLEGGAQGTAIRITSRSAGAVLRDAGLLSNLRGGAMEIVLRPTGIRGAYDGRVSVDTIVLRDAPAIAELLAAISVVGLVDQLQGQGIIFDRVEAEFRLTPDLVTIYRSSATGRSMGLSVDGSFDPRRKLMDLQGVLSPLYLVNRIGAIFTRRGEGLFGVNFTLRGPVDRPQVAANPLSILTPGMFREIFRRPPPERPGN
;
A
#
# COMPACT_ATOMS: atom_id res chain seq x y z
N MET A 1 -59.36 135.06 98.66
CA MET A 1 -60.42 135.66 97.81
C MET A 1 -60.59 134.75 96.60
N ARG A 2 -61.77 134.09 96.43
CA ARG A 2 -62.31 133.35 95.24
C ARG A 2 -61.38 132.34 94.50
N ALA A 3 -61.79 131.19 93.97
CA ALA A 3 -63.06 130.47 93.87
C ALA A 3 -62.79 129.00 93.51
N ASP A 4 -63.85 128.22 93.56
CA ASP A 4 -63.98 126.76 93.61
C ASP A 4 -64.05 126.06 92.23
N HIS A 5 -63.88 124.73 92.27
CA HIS A 5 -64.46 123.67 91.41
C HIS A 5 -63.74 123.06 90.16
N PRO A 6 -64.00 121.75 89.85
CA PRO A 6 -62.96 120.69 89.72
C PRO A 6 -63.07 119.79 88.45
N ARG A 7 -62.24 118.72 88.32
CA ARG A 7 -62.52 117.40 87.67
C ARG A 7 -61.35 116.38 87.84
N PRO A 8 -61.58 115.05 87.62
CA PRO A 8 -61.08 113.97 88.49
C PRO A 8 -59.81 113.23 88.00
N SER A 9 -59.18 112.50 88.94
CA SER A 9 -58.06 111.57 88.76
C SER A 9 -58.52 110.11 88.61
N PRO A 10 -57.88 109.29 87.74
CA PRO A 10 -57.98 107.85 87.85
C PRO A 10 -56.70 107.25 88.47
N ARG A 11 -56.96 106.29 89.37
CA ARG A 11 -56.00 105.38 90.00
C ARG A 11 -55.22 104.58 88.94
N ARG A 12 -53.90 104.41 89.13
CA ARG A 12 -53.10 103.45 88.36
C ARG A 12 -52.08 102.74 89.26
N THR A 13 -51.97 101.44 89.05
CA THR A 13 -51.57 100.40 90.00
C THR A 13 -50.07 100.18 90.10
N TRP A 14 -49.63 99.82 91.32
CA TRP A 14 -48.25 99.54 91.77
C TRP A 14 -47.55 98.33 91.08
N ARG A 15 -48.24 97.64 90.13
CA ARG A 15 -47.74 96.44 89.42
C ARG A 15 -46.94 96.72 88.13
N GLN A 16 -46.78 97.98 87.69
CA GLN A 16 -46.13 98.31 86.40
C GLN A 16 -44.62 98.62 86.47
N ARG A 17 -44.04 98.86 87.65
CA ARG A 17 -42.59 99.17 87.78
C ARG A 17 -41.67 97.94 87.76
N HIS A 18 -42.13 96.79 88.25
CA HIS A 18 -41.35 95.54 88.19
C HIS A 18 -41.35 94.90 86.80
N VAL A 19 -42.41 95.07 86.00
CA VAL A 19 -42.46 94.51 84.63
C VAL A 19 -41.56 95.29 83.66
N ALA A 20 -41.38 96.61 83.85
CA ALA A 20 -40.46 97.40 83.05
C ALA A 20 -38.98 97.09 83.39
N ALA A 21 -38.64 96.98 84.68
CA ALA A 21 -37.30 96.57 85.10
C ALA A 21 -36.96 95.15 84.63
N LEU A 22 -37.91 94.20 84.75
CA LEU A 22 -37.73 92.83 84.26
C LEU A 22 -37.60 92.79 82.73
N ARG A 23 -38.36 93.60 81.97
CA ARG A 23 -38.23 93.68 80.50
C ARG A 23 -36.92 94.32 80.06
N VAL A 24 -36.38 95.28 80.80
CA VAL A 24 -35.07 95.88 80.51
C VAL A 24 -33.95 94.90 80.87
N THR A 25 -34.00 94.23 82.03
CA THR A 25 -32.99 93.22 82.38
C THR A 25 -33.08 91.99 81.49
N LEU A 26 -34.28 91.55 81.12
CA LEU A 26 -34.47 90.44 80.18
C LEU A 26 -34.09 90.85 78.76
N GLY A 27 -34.36 92.10 78.34
CA GLY A 27 -33.93 92.64 77.05
C GLY A 27 -32.42 92.85 76.96
N LEU A 28 -31.76 93.25 78.05
CA LEU A 28 -30.30 93.38 78.13
C LEU A 28 -29.63 92.01 78.22
N ALA A 29 -30.22 91.07 78.96
CA ALA A 29 -29.77 89.67 78.99
C ALA A 29 -29.97 88.98 77.63
N LEU A 30 -31.09 89.22 76.96
CA LEU A 30 -31.39 88.68 75.62
C LEU A 30 -30.50 89.35 74.56
N GLY A 31 -30.27 90.66 74.64
CA GLY A 31 -29.35 91.39 73.77
C GLY A 31 -27.89 90.96 73.97
N MET A 32 -27.47 90.73 75.22
CA MET A 32 -26.16 90.16 75.53
C MET A 32 -26.06 88.71 75.07
N ALA A 33 -27.11 87.89 75.23
CA ALA A 33 -27.15 86.52 74.74
C ALA A 33 -27.12 86.45 73.20
N LEU A 34 -27.87 87.33 72.52
CA LEU A 34 -27.85 87.47 71.05
C LEU A 34 -26.51 88.01 70.56
N GLY A 35 -25.89 88.94 71.28
CA GLY A 35 -24.55 89.44 70.99
C GLY A 35 -23.49 88.36 71.14
N VAL A 36 -23.53 87.59 72.23
CA VAL A 36 -22.67 86.42 72.42
C VAL A 36 -22.94 85.35 71.35
N ALA A 37 -24.20 85.09 71.00
CA ALA A 37 -24.56 84.15 69.95
C ALA A 37 -24.07 84.63 68.56
N ALA A 38 -24.14 85.93 68.26
CA ALA A 38 -23.63 86.51 67.02
C ALA A 38 -22.11 86.47 66.97
N ILE A 39 -21.41 86.70 68.08
CA ILE A 39 -19.95 86.55 68.19
C ILE A 39 -19.55 85.09 68.02
N VAL A 40 -20.22 84.16 68.70
CA VAL A 40 -19.99 82.72 68.56
C VAL A 40 -20.28 82.26 67.13
N ALA A 41 -21.35 82.73 66.51
CA ALA A 41 -21.67 82.45 65.11
C ALA A 41 -20.64 83.05 64.14
N ALA A 42 -20.18 84.28 64.38
CA ALA A 42 -19.14 84.91 63.58
C ALA A 42 -17.80 84.18 63.72
N LEU A 43 -17.40 83.76 64.93
CA LEU A 43 -16.22 82.93 65.16
C LEU A 43 -16.34 81.54 64.51
N ALA A 44 -17.51 80.91 64.60
CA ALA A 44 -17.78 79.63 63.96
C ALA A 44 -17.78 79.70 62.42
N LEU A 45 -18.29 80.80 61.85
CA LEU A 45 -18.32 81.05 60.40
C LEU A 45 -16.97 81.48 59.83
N SER A 46 -16.16 82.21 60.60
CA SER A 46 -14.84 82.71 60.18
C SER A 46 -13.69 81.75 60.47
N GLU A 47 -13.90 80.72 61.28
CA GLU A 47 -12.88 79.76 61.74
C GLU A 47 -11.63 80.41 62.36
N THR A 48 -11.74 81.67 62.82
CA THR A 48 -10.62 82.38 63.43
C THR A 48 -10.18 81.67 64.70
N ARG A 49 -8.88 81.34 64.76
CA ARG A 49 -8.24 80.73 65.91
C ARG A 49 -7.59 81.81 66.78
N LEU A 50 -7.86 81.77 68.07
CA LEU A 50 -7.30 82.71 69.05
C LEU A 50 -6.13 82.05 69.76
N THR A 51 -4.92 82.56 69.55
CA THR A 51 -3.71 82.07 70.23
C THR A 51 -3.70 82.49 71.70
N VAL A 52 -3.48 81.52 72.58
CA VAL A 52 -3.38 81.72 74.03
C VAL A 52 -2.01 82.34 74.36
N PRO A 53 -1.93 83.33 75.28
CA PRO A 53 -0.65 83.94 75.67
C PRO A 53 0.33 82.93 76.30
N PRO A 54 1.66 83.05 76.07
CA PRO A 54 2.65 82.06 76.51
C PRO A 54 2.62 81.72 78.02
N ARG A 55 2.44 82.72 78.89
CA ARG A 55 2.35 82.49 80.36
C ARG A 55 1.18 81.59 80.78
N LEU A 56 0.12 81.55 79.96
CA LEU A 56 -1.03 80.69 80.21
C LEU A 56 -0.76 79.28 79.66
N THR A 57 -0.04 79.17 78.55
CA THR A 57 0.48 77.91 77.99
C THR A 57 1.34 77.18 79.01
N ASP A 58 2.36 77.81 79.59
CA ASP A 58 3.25 77.20 80.59
C ASP A 58 2.48 76.67 81.82
N ARG A 59 1.42 77.39 82.24
CA ARG A 59 0.54 76.96 83.34
C ARG A 59 -0.33 75.76 82.97
N ILE A 60 -0.78 75.70 81.72
CA ILE A 60 -1.59 74.59 81.21
C ILE A 60 -0.69 73.35 81.08
N GLU A 61 0.53 73.49 80.54
CA GLU A 61 1.54 72.44 80.51
C GLU A 61 1.81 71.86 81.90
N ALA A 62 2.20 72.70 82.87
CA ALA A 62 2.49 72.25 84.23
C ALA A 62 1.31 71.53 84.91
N ARG A 63 0.07 71.86 84.53
CA ARG A 63 -1.15 71.22 85.06
C ARG A 63 -1.52 69.93 84.35
N ILE A 64 -1.16 69.81 83.07
CA ILE A 64 -1.24 68.56 82.31
C ILE A 64 -0.17 67.59 82.83
N ASP A 65 1.07 68.05 83.00
CA ASP A 65 2.20 67.28 83.55
C ASP A 65 1.91 66.71 84.93
N ALA A 66 1.33 67.53 85.83
CA ALA A 66 0.95 67.08 87.18
C ALA A 66 -0.10 65.96 87.19
N ARG A 67 -0.81 65.74 86.06
CA ARG A 67 -1.84 64.71 85.89
C ARG A 67 -1.40 63.54 85.03
N LEU A 68 -0.27 63.67 84.33
CA LEU A 68 0.32 62.61 83.54
C LEU A 68 1.31 61.84 84.41
N ALA A 69 1.02 60.55 84.65
CA ALA A 69 1.89 59.71 85.47
C ALA A 69 3.20 59.40 84.71
N GLY A 70 4.28 60.09 85.05
CA GLY A 70 5.63 59.81 84.55
C GLY A 70 5.96 60.37 83.17
N MET A 71 5.18 61.33 82.66
CA MET A 71 5.40 62.00 81.37
C MET A 71 5.20 63.51 81.48
N ALA A 72 5.94 64.28 80.69
CA ALA A 72 5.78 65.72 80.53
C ALA A 72 5.38 66.06 79.08
N VAL A 73 4.55 67.08 78.91
CA VAL A 73 4.06 67.56 77.61
C VAL A 73 4.69 68.91 77.31
N GLU A 74 5.27 69.02 76.12
CA GLU A 74 5.81 70.26 75.55
C GLU A 74 4.80 70.76 74.49
N LEU A 75 4.30 71.99 74.62
CA LEU A 75 3.32 72.60 73.72
C LEU A 75 3.92 73.86 73.10
N GLY A 76 4.09 73.89 71.77
CA GLY A 76 4.58 75.09 71.09
C GLY A 76 3.59 76.26 71.11
N ALA A 77 2.33 76.00 70.76
CA ALA A 77 1.26 76.99 70.77
C ALA A 77 -0.08 76.36 71.13
N ILE A 78 -0.93 77.10 71.87
CA ILE A 78 -2.31 76.70 72.14
C ILE A 78 -3.23 77.69 71.44
N GLU A 79 -4.13 77.20 70.61
CA GLU A 79 -5.15 78.01 69.94
C GLU A 79 -6.54 77.53 70.33
N ILE A 80 -7.44 78.47 70.60
CA ILE A 80 -8.84 78.17 70.94
C ILE A 80 -9.72 78.75 69.83
N GLY A 81 -10.72 77.99 69.41
CA GLY A 81 -11.69 78.45 68.42
C GLY A 81 -12.96 77.62 68.44
N ILE A 82 -13.93 78.03 67.63
CA ILE A 82 -15.20 77.34 67.47
C ILE A 82 -15.26 76.88 66.02
N ASP A 83 -15.48 75.60 65.79
CA ASP A 83 -15.64 75.09 64.43
C ASP A 83 -17.00 75.46 63.83
N ARG A 84 -17.21 75.21 62.53
CA ARG A 84 -18.51 75.41 61.86
C ARG A 84 -19.66 74.60 62.47
N SER A 85 -19.36 73.58 63.28
CA SER A 85 -20.35 72.78 64.00
C SER A 85 -20.71 73.38 65.37
N PHE A 86 -20.30 74.62 65.65
CA PHE A 86 -20.49 75.32 66.92
C PHE A 86 -19.86 74.61 68.13
N LYS A 87 -18.86 73.75 67.90
CA LYS A 87 -18.15 73.03 68.96
C LYS A 87 -16.86 73.78 69.32
N PRO A 88 -16.62 74.11 70.60
CA PRO A 88 -15.35 74.66 71.03
C PRO A 88 -14.26 73.61 70.86
N ARG A 89 -13.15 73.99 70.23
CA ARG A 89 -11.98 73.16 70.01
C ARG A 89 -10.72 73.87 70.47
N LEU A 90 -9.77 73.06 70.90
CA LEU A 90 -8.43 73.46 71.28
C LEU A 90 -7.46 72.86 70.25
N TRP A 91 -6.65 73.66 69.59
CA TRP A 91 -5.55 73.19 68.74
C TRP A 91 -4.25 73.39 69.48
N LEU A 92 -3.45 72.33 69.56
CA LEU A 92 -2.16 72.30 70.22
C LEU A 92 -1.10 72.14 69.13
N GLY A 93 -0.41 73.21 68.79
CA GLY A 93 0.67 73.21 67.81
C GLY A 93 1.99 72.77 68.42
N GLY A 94 2.71 71.88 67.73
CA GLY A 94 4.05 71.42 68.15
C GLY A 94 4.04 70.66 69.47
N VAL A 95 3.24 69.59 69.56
CA VAL A 95 3.10 68.78 70.78
C VAL A 95 4.23 67.77 70.87
N GLY A 96 5.07 67.86 71.90
CA GLY A 96 6.06 66.86 72.27
C GLY A 96 5.64 66.11 73.54
N LEU A 97 5.81 64.79 73.56
CA LEU A 97 5.74 63.99 74.79
C LEU A 97 7.15 63.65 75.23
N ARG A 98 7.45 63.79 76.52
CA ARG A 98 8.72 63.42 77.15
C ARG A 98 8.50 62.46 78.30
N ALA A 99 9.43 61.53 78.50
CA ALA A 99 9.47 60.64 79.65
C ALA A 99 10.00 61.40 80.89
N ALA A 100 9.81 60.82 82.07
CA ALA A 100 10.31 61.38 83.32
C ALA A 100 11.84 61.61 83.36
N ASP A 101 12.60 60.94 82.49
CA ASP A 101 14.05 61.10 82.32
C ASP A 101 14.46 62.20 81.31
N GLY A 102 13.47 62.90 80.72
CA GLY A 102 13.68 63.98 79.74
C GLY A 102 13.77 63.53 78.29
N THR A 103 13.78 62.22 78.03
CA THR A 103 13.80 61.64 76.68
C THR A 103 12.50 61.94 75.96
N ARG A 104 12.58 62.35 74.69
CA ARG A 104 11.38 62.55 73.87
C ARG A 104 10.75 61.17 73.57
N ILE A 105 9.44 61.04 73.76
CA ILE A 105 8.68 59.81 73.51
C ILE A 105 8.03 59.92 72.13
N ALA A 106 7.32 61.02 71.87
CA ALA A 106 6.60 61.25 70.61
C ALA A 106 6.60 62.74 70.26
N GLY A 107 6.39 63.04 68.98
CA GLY A 107 6.21 64.40 68.47
C GLY A 107 5.06 64.44 67.49
N PHE A 108 4.20 65.45 67.61
CA PHE A 108 3.05 65.67 66.77
C PHE A 108 3.05 67.11 66.25
N GLY A 109 2.67 67.30 64.99
CA GLY A 109 2.66 68.63 64.38
C GLY A 109 1.56 69.54 64.91
N ASP A 110 0.32 69.03 64.97
CA ASP A 110 -0.86 69.72 65.49
C ASP A 110 -1.79 68.67 66.13
N VAL A 111 -2.32 68.95 67.32
CA VAL A 111 -3.30 68.11 68.03
C VAL A 111 -4.55 68.94 68.35
N GLY A 112 -5.62 68.69 67.60
CA GLY A 112 -6.95 69.23 67.88
C GLY A 112 -7.69 68.40 68.92
N VAL A 113 -8.22 69.02 69.96
CA VAL A 113 -8.97 68.41 71.05
C VAL A 113 -10.36 69.04 71.14
N ALA A 114 -11.41 68.22 71.07
CA ALA A 114 -12.77 68.62 71.41
C ALA A 114 -13.19 67.96 72.73
N PHE A 115 -13.67 68.76 73.69
CA PHE A 115 -14.03 68.28 75.03
C PHE A 115 -15.51 67.92 75.15
N SER A 116 -15.85 67.04 76.10
CA SER A 116 -17.24 66.69 76.42
C SER A 116 -17.94 67.85 77.16
N PRO A 117 -19.03 68.44 76.61
CA PRO A 117 -19.76 69.53 77.28
C PRO A 117 -20.38 69.08 78.61
N ARG A 118 -20.85 67.83 78.69
CA ARG A 118 -21.44 67.27 79.92
C ARG A 118 -20.40 67.10 81.03
N ALA A 119 -19.19 66.66 80.69
CA ALA A 119 -18.09 66.53 81.65
C ALA A 119 -17.57 67.91 82.09
N ALA A 120 -17.49 68.88 81.17
CA ALA A 120 -17.07 70.24 81.48
C ALA A 120 -18.02 70.91 82.51
N LEU A 121 -19.33 70.67 82.40
CA LEU A 121 -20.32 71.17 83.37
C LEU A 121 -20.17 70.58 84.78
N SER A 122 -19.60 69.37 84.91
CA SER A 122 -19.29 68.74 86.19
C SER A 122 -17.87 69.03 86.69
N GLY A 123 -17.16 69.98 86.07
CA GLY A 123 -15.78 70.36 86.43
C GLY A 123 -14.70 69.40 85.93
N ARG A 124 -15.06 68.41 85.11
CA ARG A 124 -14.15 67.41 84.54
C ARG A 124 -13.78 67.78 83.10
N ILE A 125 -12.50 68.11 82.88
CA ILE A 125 -11.96 68.32 81.54
C ILE A 125 -11.61 66.96 80.96
N ALA A 126 -12.42 66.45 80.03
CA ALA A 126 -12.21 65.17 79.38
C ALA A 126 -12.36 65.31 77.85
N PRO A 127 -11.33 64.95 77.06
CA PRO A 127 -11.41 64.92 75.61
C PRO A 127 -12.45 63.90 75.14
N ARG A 128 -13.14 64.25 74.05
CA ARG A 128 -14.11 63.40 73.37
C ARG A 128 -13.65 63.03 71.95
N VAL A 129 -13.01 63.97 71.26
CA VAL A 129 -12.41 63.76 69.93
C VAL A 129 -10.98 64.29 69.94
N LEU A 130 -10.03 63.47 69.52
CA LEU A 130 -8.64 63.86 69.28
C LEU A 130 -8.35 63.81 67.77
N ARG A 131 -7.74 64.87 67.23
CA ARG A 131 -7.28 64.93 65.84
C ARG A 131 -5.80 65.26 65.82
N VAL A 132 -4.97 64.31 65.45
CA VAL A 132 -3.52 64.46 65.39
C VAL A 132 -3.10 64.58 63.93
N SER A 133 -2.25 65.56 63.62
CA SER A 133 -1.71 65.75 62.28
C SER A 133 -0.19 65.65 62.26
N ARG A 134 0.37 65.11 61.17
CA ARG A 134 1.81 64.92 60.96
C ARG A 134 2.45 64.06 62.06
N ALA A 135 1.92 62.86 62.23
CA ALA A 135 2.49 61.85 63.12
C ALA A 135 3.49 60.98 62.35
N GLU A 136 4.63 60.71 62.97
CA GLU A 136 5.67 59.80 62.45
C GLU A 136 5.71 58.53 63.29
N LEU A 137 5.54 57.38 62.64
CA LEU A 137 5.51 56.06 63.27
C LEU A 137 6.41 55.09 62.50
N LEU A 138 7.33 54.43 63.19
CA LEU A 138 8.07 53.29 62.68
C LEU A 138 7.50 52.03 63.31
N VAL A 139 6.90 51.15 62.51
CA VAL A 139 6.39 49.86 62.95
C VAL A 139 7.35 48.79 62.47
N ARG A 140 7.98 48.07 63.39
CA ARG A 140 8.90 46.98 63.08
C ARG A 140 8.31 45.65 63.51
N ARG A 141 8.25 44.68 62.61
CA ARG A 141 7.94 43.28 62.93
C ARG A 141 9.24 42.48 63.03
N ASP A 142 9.47 41.79 64.14
CA ASP A 142 10.64 40.93 64.31
C ASP A 142 10.46 39.54 63.67
N ALA A 143 11.52 38.71 63.71
CA ALA A 143 11.51 37.39 63.08
C ALA A 143 10.51 36.40 63.73
N ASP A 144 10.18 36.62 65.00
CA ASP A 144 9.22 35.82 65.77
C ASP A 144 7.77 36.34 65.60
N GLY A 145 7.60 37.48 64.91
CA GLY A 145 6.32 38.05 64.55
C GLY A 145 5.78 39.08 65.53
N ALA A 146 6.56 39.47 66.55
CA ALA A 146 6.19 40.53 67.48
C ALA A 146 6.36 41.91 66.84
N PHE A 147 5.53 42.87 67.25
CA PHE A 147 5.49 44.23 66.73
C PHE A 147 6.14 45.20 67.71
N GLU A 148 7.02 46.03 67.21
CA GLU A 148 7.66 47.14 67.91
C GLU A 148 7.26 48.45 67.23
N LEU A 149 6.51 49.30 67.94
CA LEU A 149 6.05 50.60 67.48
C LEU A 149 6.96 51.68 68.06
N ARG A 150 7.63 52.42 67.19
CA ARG A 150 8.54 53.51 67.52
C ARG A 150 7.94 54.82 67.04
N PHE A 151 7.58 55.68 67.97
CA PHE A 151 7.09 57.02 67.63
C PHE A 151 8.27 57.94 67.34
N GLY A 152 8.11 58.95 66.47
CA GLY A 152 9.20 59.85 66.01
C GLY A 152 9.99 60.59 67.11
N GLY A 153 9.58 60.50 68.39
CA GLY A 153 10.35 60.99 69.53
C GLY A 153 11.38 60.01 70.09
N GLY A 154 11.24 58.70 69.86
CA GLY A 154 12.12 57.64 70.40
C GLY A 154 11.42 56.63 71.32
N GLY A 155 10.16 56.86 71.68
CA GLY A 155 9.38 55.92 72.50
C GLY A 155 9.09 54.61 71.77
N THR A 156 9.34 53.48 72.44
CA THR A 156 9.15 52.12 71.92
C THR A 156 8.00 51.42 72.65
N PHE A 157 7.04 50.88 71.91
CA PHE A 157 5.99 50.01 72.43
C PHE A 157 6.10 48.64 71.77
N ARG A 158 6.20 47.57 72.56
CA ARG A 158 6.32 46.20 72.05
C ARG A 158 5.05 45.42 72.36
N ALA A 159 4.54 44.68 71.38
CA ALA A 159 3.37 43.82 71.51
C ALA A 159 3.57 42.52 70.72
N ASP A 160 3.12 41.40 71.27
CA ASP A 160 3.30 40.08 70.64
C ASP A 160 2.36 39.85 69.45
N SER A 161 1.25 40.59 69.37
CA SER A 161 0.28 40.49 68.27
C SER A 161 -0.45 41.82 68.00
N PRO A 162 -1.07 42.01 66.82
CA PRO A 162 -1.91 43.18 66.54
C PRO A 162 -3.11 43.32 67.49
N ALA A 163 -3.68 42.20 67.93
CA ALA A 163 -4.75 42.19 68.92
C ALA A 163 -4.26 42.73 70.28
N ALA A 164 -3.04 42.40 70.69
CA ALA A 164 -2.43 42.95 71.89
C ALA A 164 -2.20 44.47 71.81
N ILE A 165 -1.93 45.02 70.63
CA ILE A 165 -1.84 46.48 70.41
C ILE A 165 -3.21 47.14 70.69
N LEU A 166 -4.30 46.56 70.16
CA LEU A 166 -5.64 47.07 70.41
C LEU A 166 -6.06 46.93 71.87
N ALA A 167 -5.80 45.78 72.50
CA ALA A 167 -6.10 45.57 73.92
C ALA A 167 -5.34 46.57 74.81
N ALA A 168 -4.08 46.87 74.48
CA ALA A 168 -3.30 47.89 75.18
C ALA A 168 -3.85 49.32 74.95
N ALA A 169 -4.31 49.62 73.74
CA ALA A 169 -4.97 50.88 73.43
C ALA A 169 -6.31 51.02 74.18
N GLU A 170 -7.11 49.95 74.27
CA GLU A 170 -8.36 49.91 75.04
C GLU A 170 -8.10 50.15 76.53
N ALA A 171 -7.13 49.42 77.11
CA ALA A 171 -6.74 49.59 78.51
C ALA A 171 -6.21 51.00 78.83
N LEU A 172 -5.62 51.70 77.85
CA LEU A 172 -5.22 53.10 77.97
C LEU A 172 -6.44 54.04 77.89
N LEU A 173 -7.35 53.79 76.94
CA LEU A 173 -8.58 54.55 76.75
C LEU A 173 -9.58 54.38 77.89
N ASP A 174 -9.48 53.35 78.72
CA ASP A 174 -10.33 53.18 79.91
C ASP A 174 -9.90 54.03 81.12
N ARG A 175 -8.75 54.70 81.05
CA ARG A 175 -8.20 55.49 82.17
C ARG A 175 -8.52 56.98 82.02
N PRO A 176 -8.99 57.66 83.08
CA PRO A 176 -9.10 59.12 83.09
C PRO A 176 -7.75 59.81 82.78
N PRO A 177 -7.70 60.88 81.97
CA PRO A 177 -8.83 61.60 81.38
C PRO A 177 -9.33 61.06 80.01
N LEU A 178 -8.82 59.93 79.52
CA LEU A 178 -9.09 59.39 78.18
C LEU A 178 -10.38 58.55 78.08
N ASP A 179 -11.01 58.23 79.22
CA ASP A 179 -12.21 57.39 79.39
C ASP A 179 -13.48 57.86 78.67
N LEU A 180 -13.50 59.09 78.14
CA LEU A 180 -14.63 59.65 77.40
C LEU A 180 -14.32 59.94 75.91
N ILE A 181 -13.20 59.44 75.40
CA ILE A 181 -12.84 59.56 73.98
C ILE A 181 -13.69 58.61 73.14
N ASP A 182 -14.45 59.17 72.20
CA ASP A 182 -15.23 58.44 71.20
C ASP A 182 -14.44 58.28 69.88
N GLU A 183 -13.48 59.17 69.59
CA GLU A 183 -12.74 59.21 68.31
C GLU A 183 -11.32 59.76 68.47
N ILE A 184 -10.33 59.07 67.89
CA ILE A 184 -8.97 59.55 67.63
C ILE A 184 -8.74 59.48 66.12
N ALA A 185 -8.55 60.60 65.46
CA ALA A 185 -8.21 60.66 64.04
C ALA A 185 -6.77 61.14 63.84
N LEU A 186 -6.00 60.40 63.05
CA LEU A 186 -4.64 60.69 62.61
C LEU A 186 -4.70 61.11 61.13
N ALA A 187 -4.16 62.28 60.78
CA ALA A 187 -4.10 62.78 59.40
C ALA A 187 -2.66 63.10 58.98
N HIS A 188 -2.33 62.91 57.71
CA HIS A 188 -0.97 63.06 57.18
C HIS A 188 0.03 62.19 57.95
N LEU A 189 -0.34 60.93 58.17
CA LEU A 189 0.48 59.93 58.85
C LEU A 189 1.63 59.51 57.93
N ALA A 190 2.84 59.51 58.49
CA ALA A 190 4.02 58.91 57.88
C ALA A 190 4.36 57.63 58.65
N VAL A 191 4.19 56.47 58.00
CA VAL A 191 4.52 55.16 58.60
C VAL A 191 5.67 54.53 57.84
N ALA A 192 6.75 54.17 58.54
CA ALA A 192 7.72 53.22 58.02
C ALA A 192 7.40 51.85 58.61
N PHE A 193 7.09 50.85 57.78
CA PHE A 193 6.90 49.48 58.21
C PHE A 193 8.15 48.66 57.85
N GLU A 194 8.86 48.15 58.84
CA GLU A 194 10.04 47.29 58.69
C GLU A 194 9.69 45.85 59.06
N ASP A 195 9.93 44.90 58.17
CA ASP A 195 9.79 43.48 58.50
C ASP A 195 11.16 42.80 58.52
N ALA A 196 11.64 42.44 59.70
CA ALA A 196 12.95 41.81 59.87
C ALA A 196 13.02 40.41 59.24
N ALA A 197 11.88 39.75 59.05
CA ALA A 197 11.79 38.41 58.47
C ALA A 197 11.94 38.39 56.94
N SER A 198 11.47 39.43 56.24
CA SER A 198 11.65 39.62 54.79
C SER A 198 12.81 40.56 54.44
N GLY A 199 13.27 41.38 55.39
CA GLY A 199 14.29 42.41 55.14
C GLY A 199 13.77 43.62 54.37
N ARG A 200 12.44 43.76 54.25
CA ARG A 200 11.79 44.83 53.47
C ARG A 200 11.34 45.98 54.36
N VAL A 201 11.35 47.17 53.77
CA VAL A 201 10.85 48.41 54.38
C VAL A 201 9.82 49.02 53.45
N TRP A 202 8.61 49.24 53.95
CA TRP A 202 7.54 49.94 53.24
C TRP A 202 7.34 51.32 53.85
N GLN A 203 7.24 52.33 53.01
CA GLN A 203 6.99 53.71 53.45
C GLN A 203 5.58 54.12 53.02
N VAL A 204 4.78 54.54 53.99
CA VAL A 204 3.46 55.14 53.82
C VAL A 204 3.61 56.64 54.00
N THR A 205 3.25 57.42 52.99
CA THR A 205 3.23 58.88 53.04
C THR A 205 1.83 59.41 52.80
N GLY A 206 1.36 60.30 53.68
CA GLY A 206 0.05 60.94 53.51
C GLY A 206 -1.14 60.08 53.96
N GLY A 207 -0.91 59.02 54.73
CA GLY A 207 -1.98 58.15 55.22
C GLY A 207 -2.90 58.83 56.24
N ALA A 208 -4.06 58.22 56.46
CA ALA A 208 -4.99 58.59 57.52
C ALA A 208 -5.31 57.35 58.37
N ALA A 209 -5.53 57.54 59.66
CA ALA A 209 -6.02 56.47 60.51
C ALA A 209 -7.05 57.02 61.50
N SER A 210 -7.98 56.19 61.94
CA SER A 210 -8.97 56.56 62.93
C SER A 210 -9.20 55.41 63.90
N LEU A 211 -9.35 55.72 65.18
CA LEU A 211 -9.77 54.79 66.21
C LEU A 211 -11.06 55.34 66.81
N THR A 212 -12.15 54.61 66.63
CA THR A 212 -13.48 54.97 67.15
C THR A 212 -13.92 53.99 68.21
N ARG A 213 -14.61 54.51 69.22
CA ARG A 213 -15.15 53.73 70.34
C ARG A 213 -16.65 53.99 70.44
N ASP A 214 -17.44 52.91 70.46
CA ASP A 214 -18.87 52.97 70.69
C ASP A 214 -19.34 51.86 71.64
N ALA A 215 -20.66 51.68 71.79
CA ALA A 215 -21.23 50.63 72.64
C ALA A 215 -21.03 49.21 72.10
N ALA A 216 -20.63 49.05 70.83
CA ALA A 216 -20.39 47.77 70.18
C ALA A 216 -18.93 47.32 70.31
N GLY A 217 -17.96 48.23 70.40
CA GLY A 217 -16.55 47.92 70.64
C GLY A 217 -15.59 49.01 70.14
N LEU A 218 -14.36 48.62 69.81
CA LEU A 218 -13.37 49.48 69.16
C LEU A 218 -13.27 49.17 67.67
N ARG A 219 -13.19 50.22 66.85
CA ARG A 219 -12.92 50.13 65.41
C ARG A 219 -11.72 50.99 65.07
N LEU A 220 -10.65 50.36 64.59
CA LEU A 220 -9.49 50.99 63.97
C LEU A 220 -9.67 50.96 62.44
N GLY A 221 -9.57 52.10 61.78
CA GLY A 221 -9.50 52.24 60.33
C GLY A 221 -8.16 52.87 59.93
N MET A 222 -7.55 52.43 58.85
CA MET A 222 -6.34 53.02 58.29
C MET A 222 -6.42 53.03 56.77
N GLU A 223 -6.12 54.17 56.16
CA GLU A 223 -6.02 54.38 54.72
C GLU A 223 -4.59 54.80 54.40
N ALA A 224 -3.92 54.09 53.50
CA ALA A 224 -2.51 54.27 53.22
C ALA A 224 -2.22 54.15 51.71
N GLU A 225 -1.39 55.06 51.20
CA GLU A 225 -0.74 54.91 49.90
C GLU A 225 0.69 54.40 50.12
N ILE A 226 1.01 53.28 49.49
CA ILE A 226 2.25 52.53 49.67
C ILE A 226 3.05 52.63 48.37
N PHE A 227 4.26 53.16 48.49
CA PHE A 227 5.23 53.10 47.39
C PHE A 227 5.86 51.70 47.37
N ASN A 228 5.54 50.92 46.34
CA ASN A 228 6.02 49.55 46.16
C ASN A 228 7.14 49.44 45.11
N GLY A 229 7.73 50.57 44.70
CA GLY A 229 8.78 50.62 43.68
C GLY A 229 8.27 50.59 42.23
N SER A 230 6.95 50.64 42.01
CA SER A 230 6.34 50.84 40.69
C SER A 230 5.98 52.32 40.44
N ASP A 231 5.64 52.66 39.19
CA ASP A 231 5.21 54.02 38.83
C ASP A 231 3.85 54.39 39.45
N ASP A 232 3.06 53.40 39.87
CA ASP A 232 1.76 53.57 40.51
C ASP A 232 1.85 53.32 42.03
N LEU A 233 1.18 54.16 42.83
CA LEU A 233 1.07 53.96 44.28
C LEU A 233 0.00 52.89 44.56
N ALA A 234 0.34 51.88 45.37
CA ALA A 234 -0.65 50.90 45.84
C ALA A 234 -1.48 51.52 46.97
N ARG A 235 -2.79 51.26 47.01
CA ARG A 235 -3.64 51.69 48.13
C ARG A 235 -4.00 50.52 49.05
N LEU A 236 -4.03 50.81 50.34
CA LEU A 236 -4.39 49.89 51.40
C LEU A 236 -5.44 50.56 52.30
N ASP A 237 -6.64 50.00 52.35
CA ASP A 237 -7.62 50.29 53.40
C ASP A 237 -7.67 49.11 54.37
N LEU A 238 -7.35 49.36 55.63
CA LEU A 238 -7.40 48.38 56.70
C LEU A 238 -8.49 48.78 57.70
N SER A 239 -9.33 47.83 58.08
CA SER A 239 -10.27 47.96 59.19
C SER A 239 -10.04 46.82 60.18
N LEU A 240 -10.02 47.15 61.47
CA LEU A 240 -9.91 46.18 62.55
C LEU A 240 -10.96 46.51 63.61
N GLU A 241 -11.90 45.59 63.82
CA GLU A 241 -13.05 45.76 64.71
C GLU A 241 -13.02 44.71 65.82
N THR A 242 -13.19 45.13 67.08
CA THR A 242 -13.43 44.24 68.22
C THR A 242 -14.90 44.33 68.65
N ALA A 243 -15.43 43.29 69.31
CA ALA A 243 -16.76 43.33 69.89
C ALA A 243 -16.67 43.28 71.42
N ALA A 244 -17.46 44.10 72.12
CA ALA A 244 -17.38 44.25 73.59
C ALA A 244 -17.69 42.97 74.42
N ARG A 245 -18.02 41.84 73.78
CA ARG A 245 -18.35 40.54 74.42
C ARG A 245 -17.67 39.34 73.76
N ASP A 246 -16.83 39.56 72.75
CA ASP A 246 -16.10 38.52 72.02
C ASP A 246 -14.62 38.85 72.12
N ASP A 247 -13.80 37.91 72.58
CA ASP A 247 -12.36 38.14 72.79
C ASP A 247 -11.58 38.19 71.45
N GLY A 248 -12.27 38.09 70.30
CA GLY A 248 -11.67 38.14 68.96
C GLY A 248 -11.76 39.51 68.27
N ALA A 249 -11.16 39.59 67.08
CA ALA A 249 -11.22 40.76 66.21
C ALA A 249 -11.57 40.38 64.75
N ARG A 250 -12.19 41.30 64.00
CA ARG A 250 -12.42 41.17 62.56
C ARG A 250 -11.50 42.12 61.82
N LEU A 251 -10.68 41.57 60.93
CA LEU A 251 -9.77 42.30 60.06
C LEU A 251 -10.37 42.37 58.66
N GLY A 252 -10.73 43.56 58.21
CA GLY A 252 -11.04 43.85 56.81
C GLY A 252 -9.84 44.50 56.14
N LEU A 253 -9.50 44.05 54.94
CA LEU A 253 -8.41 44.60 54.13
C LEU A 253 -8.94 44.83 52.72
N ARG A 254 -8.80 46.04 52.19
CA ARG A 254 -9.00 46.35 50.78
C ARG A 254 -7.67 46.78 50.19
N LEU A 255 -7.34 46.20 49.05
CA LEU A 255 -6.08 46.40 48.34
C LEU A 255 -6.39 46.95 46.94
N GLU A 256 -5.59 47.90 46.47
CA GLU A 256 -5.62 48.40 45.09
C GLU A 256 -4.18 48.43 44.55
N GLY A 257 -3.90 47.66 43.50
CA GLY A 257 -2.60 47.69 42.80
C GLY A 257 -1.43 47.10 43.61
N PHE A 258 -1.68 46.22 44.57
CA PHE A 258 -0.64 45.70 45.47
C PHE A 258 0.16 44.57 44.81
N ALA A 259 1.49 44.60 44.82
CA ALA A 259 2.29 43.56 44.14
C ALA A 259 2.18 42.20 44.86
N ALA A 260 1.88 41.12 44.12
CA ALA A 260 1.74 39.78 44.66
C ALA A 260 2.99 39.27 45.40
N ARG A 261 4.18 39.66 44.92
CA ARG A 261 5.47 39.34 45.56
C ARG A 261 5.58 39.94 46.95
N ASP A 262 5.12 41.19 47.11
CA ASP A 262 5.14 41.90 48.39
C ASP A 262 4.25 41.22 49.43
N LEU A 263 3.06 40.74 49.03
CA LEU A 263 2.21 39.91 49.90
C LEU A 263 2.88 38.58 50.24
N GLY A 264 3.56 37.96 49.26
CA GLY A 264 4.33 36.74 49.48
C GLY A 264 5.43 36.89 50.54
N ASP A 265 6.06 38.06 50.63
CA ASP A 265 7.10 38.35 51.61
C ASP A 265 6.53 38.60 53.03
N LEU A 266 5.36 39.26 53.11
CA LEU A 266 4.64 39.55 54.34
C LEU A 266 4.08 38.28 55.02
N VAL A 267 3.73 37.28 54.23
CA VAL A 267 3.20 36.00 54.70
C VAL A 267 4.35 34.99 54.84
N PRO A 268 4.76 34.58 56.07
CA PRO A 268 5.89 33.69 56.27
C PRO A 268 5.81 32.37 55.48
N ALA A 269 4.60 31.88 55.23
CA ALA A 269 4.36 30.65 54.49
C ALA A 269 4.68 30.76 52.98
N LEU A 270 4.69 31.97 52.41
CA LEU A 270 4.82 32.22 50.97
C LEU A 270 6.18 32.84 50.58
N ARG A 271 7.01 33.18 51.56
CA ARG A 271 8.27 33.91 51.37
C ARG A 271 9.23 33.18 50.43
N GLY A 272 9.67 33.88 49.38
CA GLY A 272 10.56 33.32 48.35
C GLY A 272 9.99 32.15 47.54
N ARG A 273 8.70 31.82 47.74
CA ARG A 273 8.02 30.65 47.17
C ARG A 273 6.79 31.03 46.36
N MET A 274 6.30 32.27 46.49
CA MET A 274 5.19 32.80 45.70
C MET A 274 5.61 32.85 44.23
N PRO A 275 5.10 31.96 43.37
CA PRO A 275 5.52 31.90 41.98
C PRO A 275 4.78 32.95 41.14
N LEU A 276 4.10 33.91 41.76
CA LEU A 276 3.18 34.84 41.11
C LEU A 276 3.73 36.27 41.15
N ASP A 277 3.71 36.93 39.99
CA ASP A 277 4.11 38.32 39.81
C ASP A 277 2.99 39.07 39.06
N ALA A 278 2.13 39.75 39.81
CA ALA A 278 0.98 40.49 39.29
C ALA A 278 0.50 41.55 40.31
N PRO A 279 -0.12 42.65 39.87
CA PRO A 279 -0.85 43.54 40.77
C PRO A 279 -2.14 42.86 41.26
N ILE A 280 -2.40 42.96 42.56
CA ILE A 280 -3.55 42.39 43.26
C ILE A 280 -4.39 43.54 43.80
N SER A 281 -5.65 43.55 43.41
CA SER A 281 -6.69 44.39 43.98
C SER A 281 -7.78 43.52 44.59
N GLY A 282 -8.58 44.04 45.50
CA GLY A 282 -9.71 43.31 46.05
C GLY A 282 -9.91 43.50 47.55
N ALA A 283 -10.67 42.59 48.16
CA ALA A 283 -10.98 42.65 49.58
C ALA A 283 -10.80 41.28 50.26
N LEU A 284 -10.28 41.31 51.49
CA LEU A 284 -10.07 40.17 52.36
C LEU A 284 -10.72 40.46 53.72
N ASP A 285 -11.43 39.48 54.26
CA ASP A 285 -12.05 39.51 55.57
C ASP A 285 -11.54 38.31 56.38
N ALA A 286 -10.88 38.58 57.51
CA ALA A 286 -10.34 37.56 58.40
C ALA A 286 -10.91 37.72 59.82
N ARG A 287 -11.14 36.59 60.49
CA ARG A 287 -11.38 36.56 61.95
C ARG A 287 -10.08 36.26 62.67
N LEU A 288 -9.81 36.99 63.73
CA LEU A 288 -8.69 36.76 64.64
C LEU A 288 -9.26 36.31 65.99
N ASP A 289 -8.63 35.32 66.62
CA ASP A 289 -8.98 34.94 67.98
C ASP A 289 -8.29 35.84 69.03
N ALA A 290 -8.53 35.57 70.31
CA ALA A 290 -7.96 36.32 71.44
C ALA A 290 -6.42 36.28 71.51
N SER A 291 -5.78 35.26 70.93
CA SER A 291 -4.33 35.16 70.83
C SER A 291 -3.77 35.93 69.62
N GLY A 292 -4.65 36.43 68.76
CA GLY A 292 -4.29 37.03 67.47
C GLY A 292 -4.03 36.00 66.37
N ALA A 293 -4.34 34.72 66.59
CA ALA A 293 -4.21 33.70 65.56
C ALA A 293 -5.33 33.83 64.52
N MET A 294 -5.00 33.55 63.26
CA MET A 294 -5.92 33.69 62.14
C MET A 294 -6.94 32.53 62.13
N GLY A 295 -8.21 32.88 62.31
CA GLY A 295 -9.37 32.02 62.12
C GLY A 295 -9.80 31.94 60.65
N ALA A 296 -11.11 31.84 60.42
CA ALA A 296 -11.67 31.79 59.06
C ALA A 296 -11.34 33.08 58.28
N LEU A 297 -10.92 32.91 57.03
CA LEU A 297 -10.57 33.98 56.09
C LEU A 297 -11.41 33.81 54.82
N SER A 298 -11.93 34.88 54.26
CA SER A 298 -12.58 34.89 52.95
C SER A 298 -12.17 36.11 52.17
N GLY A 299 -12.21 36.05 50.84
CA GLY A 299 -11.88 37.21 50.04
C GLY A 299 -12.21 37.09 48.57
N ARG A 300 -12.20 38.24 47.91
CA ARG A 300 -12.26 38.39 46.46
C ARG A 300 -11.05 39.18 46.02
N LEU A 301 -10.23 38.59 45.15
CA LEU A 301 -9.00 39.15 44.64
C LEU A 301 -9.08 39.21 43.12
N ASP A 302 -8.84 40.40 42.57
CA ASP A 302 -8.69 40.67 41.15
C ASP A 302 -7.19 40.83 40.86
N LEU A 303 -6.63 39.89 40.12
CA LEU A 303 -5.24 39.91 39.69
C LEU A 303 -5.20 40.51 38.29
N GLY A 304 -4.48 41.62 38.12
CA GLY A 304 -4.23 42.21 36.80
C GLY A 304 -3.23 41.39 35.97
N ALA A 305 -2.84 41.94 34.82
CA ALA A 305 -1.90 41.28 33.93
C ALA A 305 -0.56 41.00 34.63
N GLY A 306 -0.09 39.76 34.52
CA GLY A 306 1.04 39.28 35.29
C GLY A 306 1.68 38.03 34.70
N ARG A 307 2.54 37.39 35.50
CA ARG A 307 3.25 36.17 35.11
C ARG A 307 3.46 35.25 36.29
N VAL A 308 3.41 33.95 36.03
CA VAL A 308 3.85 32.92 36.95
C VAL A 308 5.32 32.60 36.65
N THR A 309 6.20 32.74 37.64
CA THR A 309 7.65 32.53 37.56
C THR A 309 8.09 31.35 38.45
N PRO A 310 7.96 30.11 37.96
CA PRO A 310 8.34 28.93 38.73
C PRO A 310 9.86 28.69 38.65
N GLY A 311 10.56 28.94 39.75
CA GLY A 311 11.86 28.33 40.08
C GLY A 311 12.96 28.27 39.00
N GLY A 312 13.07 29.26 38.11
CA GLY A 312 14.11 29.33 37.08
C GLY A 312 13.68 28.97 35.64
N ALA A 313 12.44 28.50 35.43
CA ALA A 313 11.89 28.26 34.10
C ALA A 313 11.32 29.53 33.45
N ALA A 314 11.01 29.45 32.14
CA ALA A 314 10.41 30.56 31.40
C ALA A 314 9.07 31.00 32.02
N PRO A 315 8.85 32.30 32.27
CA PRO A 315 7.62 32.80 32.88
C PRO A 315 6.37 32.48 32.05
N LEU A 316 5.25 32.17 32.72
CA LEU A 316 3.94 31.92 32.11
C LEU A 316 3.05 33.16 32.29
N PRO A 317 2.82 33.98 31.25
CA PRO A 317 2.02 35.19 31.37
C PRO A 317 0.51 34.88 31.45
N PHE A 318 -0.23 35.72 32.18
CA PHE A 318 -1.70 35.75 32.18
C PHE A 318 -2.19 37.20 32.11
N GLU A 319 -3.40 37.41 31.61
CA GLU A 319 -3.97 38.74 31.36
C GLU A 319 -4.79 39.24 32.55
N ALA A 320 -5.56 38.35 33.19
CA ALA A 320 -6.27 38.65 34.43
C ALA A 320 -6.64 37.35 35.15
N ALA A 321 -6.84 37.41 36.48
CA ALA A 321 -7.47 36.33 37.22
C ALA A 321 -8.37 36.87 38.35
N ASP A 322 -9.64 36.46 38.37
CA ASP A 322 -10.59 36.83 39.42
C ASP A 322 -10.77 35.64 40.36
N LEU A 323 -10.41 35.77 41.64
CA LEU A 323 -10.42 34.70 42.64
C LEU A 323 -11.33 35.05 43.81
N ALA A 324 -12.39 34.28 44.02
CA ALA A 324 -13.19 34.25 45.25
C ALA A 324 -12.86 32.97 46.03
N PHE A 325 -12.45 33.12 47.29
CA PHE A 325 -12.03 32.00 48.13
C PHE A 325 -12.45 32.15 49.59
N SER A 326 -12.52 31.01 50.28
CA SER A 326 -12.58 30.93 51.74
C SER A 326 -11.57 29.93 52.28
N TYR A 327 -11.00 30.18 53.45
CA TYR A 327 -10.01 29.35 54.11
C TYR A 327 -10.50 28.95 55.49
N ASP A 328 -10.54 27.63 55.72
CA ASP A 328 -10.81 27.01 57.00
C ASP A 328 -9.50 26.49 57.61
N PRO A 329 -8.97 27.14 58.66
CA PRO A 329 -7.71 26.74 59.28
C PRO A 329 -7.80 25.39 60.02
N ALA A 330 -8.97 24.99 60.52
CA ALA A 330 -9.14 23.72 61.23
C ALA A 330 -9.08 22.52 60.27
N ALA A 331 -9.62 22.70 59.06
CA ALA A 331 -9.57 21.70 58.00
C ALA A 331 -8.32 21.81 57.11
N GLU A 332 -7.48 22.83 57.31
CA GLU A 332 -6.37 23.21 56.43
C GLU A 332 -6.76 23.24 54.94
N ARG A 333 -7.94 23.80 54.67
CA ARG A 333 -8.61 23.74 53.37
C ARG A 333 -8.99 25.14 52.89
N ILE A 334 -8.67 25.43 51.65
CA ILE A 334 -9.15 26.59 50.90
C ILE A 334 -10.27 26.10 49.97
N GLU A 335 -11.46 26.67 50.07
CA GLU A 335 -12.53 26.51 49.08
C GLU A 335 -12.36 27.62 48.03
N ILE A 336 -12.25 27.23 46.77
CA ILE A 336 -12.32 28.13 45.62
C ILE A 336 -13.78 28.21 45.21
N GLU A 337 -14.44 29.32 45.57
CA GLU A 337 -15.84 29.57 45.21
C GLU A 337 -15.97 29.91 43.74
N ALA A 338 -15.03 30.67 43.21
CA ALA A 338 -14.89 30.96 41.78
C ALA A 338 -13.46 31.40 41.48
N LEU A 339 -12.87 30.84 40.43
CA LEU A 339 -11.63 31.32 39.83
C LEU A 339 -11.86 31.48 38.34
N ARG A 340 -11.83 32.73 37.85
CA ARG A 340 -11.86 33.04 36.42
C ARG A 340 -10.46 33.41 35.98
N LEU A 341 -9.82 32.57 35.17
CA LEU A 341 -8.49 32.80 34.64
C LEU A 341 -8.58 33.22 33.18
N ARG A 342 -7.93 34.33 32.81
CA ARG A 342 -7.70 34.72 31.43
C ARG A 342 -6.21 34.76 31.15
N ALA A 343 -5.76 33.89 30.26
CA ALA A 343 -4.40 33.89 29.75
C ALA A 343 -4.42 33.70 28.24
N ARG A 344 -3.38 34.19 27.55
CA ARG A 344 -3.25 34.05 26.10
C ARG A 344 -3.39 32.60 25.60
N ALA A 345 -2.97 31.62 26.41
CA ALA A 345 -3.02 30.20 26.07
C ALA A 345 -4.32 29.50 26.51
N ALA A 346 -5.03 30.04 27.50
CA ALA A 346 -6.19 29.41 28.08
C ALA A 346 -7.07 30.40 28.85
N GLU A 347 -8.38 30.24 28.74
CA GLU A 347 -9.38 30.85 29.61
C GLU A 347 -10.12 29.74 30.36
N ALA A 348 -10.37 29.92 31.66
CA ALA A 348 -11.00 28.88 32.47
C ALA A 348 -11.82 29.44 33.63
N ASP A 349 -12.96 28.80 33.89
CA ASP A 349 -13.80 29.01 35.07
C ASP A 349 -13.70 27.76 35.96
N ILE A 350 -13.19 27.95 37.18
CA ILE A 350 -12.79 26.87 38.08
C ILE A 350 -13.46 27.05 39.44
N THR A 351 -13.98 25.96 40.00
CA THR A 351 -14.40 25.85 41.41
C THR A 351 -13.67 24.68 42.06
N GLY A 352 -13.59 24.62 43.38
CA GLY A 352 -13.03 23.43 44.03
C GLY A 352 -12.40 23.64 45.39
N ARG A 353 -11.52 22.70 45.76
CA ARG A 353 -10.92 22.60 47.09
C ARG A 353 -9.42 22.47 46.99
N VAL A 354 -8.69 23.22 47.80
CA VAL A 354 -7.23 23.13 47.90
C VAL A 354 -6.86 22.78 49.34
N TYR A 355 -6.07 21.73 49.49
CA TYR A 355 -5.59 21.24 50.76
C TYR A 355 -4.11 21.56 50.93
N LEU A 356 -3.75 22.15 52.06
CA LEU A 356 -2.35 22.44 52.41
C LEU A 356 -1.67 21.14 52.90
N ARG A 357 -0.46 20.83 52.39
CA ARG A 357 0.26 19.57 52.68
C ARG A 357 1.75 19.79 52.90
N ASP A 358 2.39 18.75 53.45
CA ASP A 358 3.84 18.63 53.63
C ASP A 358 4.45 19.81 54.39
N ARG A 359 3.92 20.09 55.59
CA ARG A 359 4.37 21.20 56.42
C ARG A 359 5.77 20.97 56.98
N VAL A 360 6.61 22.00 56.90
CA VAL A 360 7.91 22.06 57.59
C VAL A 360 7.97 23.40 58.32
N ALA A 361 8.17 23.37 59.64
CA ALA A 361 8.10 24.56 60.51
C ALA A 361 6.78 25.35 60.32
N GLY A 362 5.64 24.64 60.23
CA GLY A 362 4.31 25.24 60.06
C GLY A 362 3.96 25.68 58.63
N VAL A 363 4.92 25.69 57.71
CA VAL A 363 4.74 26.18 56.32
C VAL A 363 4.49 25.02 55.35
N PRO A 364 3.41 25.04 54.53
CA PRO A 364 3.16 24.02 53.53
C PRO A 364 4.19 24.05 52.40
N ARG A 365 4.71 22.87 52.01
CA ARG A 365 5.60 22.73 50.83
C ARG A 365 4.87 22.27 49.57
N ALA A 366 3.65 21.78 49.71
CA ALA A 366 2.81 21.40 48.60
C ALA A 366 1.33 21.71 48.88
N VAL A 367 0.57 21.84 47.80
CA VAL A 367 -0.89 21.90 47.83
C VAL A 367 -1.47 20.82 46.95
N VAL A 368 -2.59 20.24 47.38
CA VAL A 368 -3.39 19.30 46.59
C VAL A 368 -4.73 19.94 46.29
N ALA A 369 -5.03 20.18 45.02
CA ALA A 369 -6.25 20.80 44.57
C ALA A 369 -7.16 19.77 43.88
N GLN A 370 -8.42 19.73 44.26
CA GLN A 370 -9.49 19.00 43.59
C GLN A 370 -10.42 20.04 42.99
N ILE A 371 -10.40 20.17 41.67
CA ILE A 371 -11.09 21.24 40.96
C ILE A 371 -12.15 20.69 40.02
N ALA A 372 -13.28 21.38 39.96
CA ALA A 372 -14.27 21.27 38.91
C ALA A 372 -14.04 22.41 37.91
N LEU A 373 -13.99 22.05 36.63
CA LEU A 373 -13.80 22.96 35.52
C LEU A 373 -15.18 23.23 34.92
N GLU A 374 -15.76 24.39 35.23
CA GLU A 374 -17.09 24.74 34.70
C GLU A 374 -17.02 25.03 33.21
N TRP A 375 -15.96 25.73 32.81
CA TRP A 375 -15.67 26.06 31.41
C TRP A 375 -14.17 26.19 31.18
N LEU A 376 -13.71 25.74 30.02
CA LEU A 376 -12.33 25.87 29.56
C LEU A 376 -12.32 26.16 28.07
N ARG A 377 -11.52 27.16 27.69
CA ARG A 377 -11.17 27.45 26.31
C ARG A 377 -9.66 27.48 26.18
N LEU A 378 -9.12 26.56 25.40
CA LEU A 378 -7.71 26.55 25.03
C LEU A 378 -7.55 27.31 23.71
N ALA A 379 -6.71 28.34 23.73
CA ALA A 379 -6.47 29.15 22.54
C ALA A 379 -5.74 28.34 21.44
N PRO A 380 -5.90 28.75 20.16
CA PRO A 380 -5.10 28.19 19.06
C PRO A 380 -3.60 28.38 19.33
N GLY A 381 -2.79 27.36 19.05
CA GLY A 381 -1.34 27.38 19.26
C GLY A 381 -0.80 26.02 19.65
N LEU A 382 -1.32 25.40 20.72
CA LEU A 382 -1.08 23.98 20.98
C LEU A 382 -1.93 23.10 20.04
N PHE A 383 -3.11 23.59 19.69
CA PHE A 383 -4.06 23.00 18.76
C PHE A 383 -4.28 23.94 17.56
N PRO A 384 -4.71 23.44 16.38
CA PRO A 384 -4.97 24.28 15.21
C PRO A 384 -6.11 25.28 15.42
N GLU A 385 -7.12 24.89 16.18
CA GLU A 385 -8.32 25.67 16.47
C GLU A 385 -8.49 25.81 17.98
N ALA A 386 -9.35 26.73 18.42
CA ALA A 386 -9.66 26.86 19.83
C ALA A 386 -10.44 25.63 20.28
N LEU A 387 -10.03 25.00 21.37
CA LEU A 387 -10.76 23.88 21.96
C LEU A 387 -11.57 24.38 23.16
N GLU A 388 -12.86 24.10 23.17
CA GLU A 388 -13.76 24.45 24.26
C GLU A 388 -14.29 23.19 24.93
N ALA A 389 -14.35 23.21 26.26
CA ALA A 389 -14.95 22.18 27.08
C ALA A 389 -15.84 22.83 28.14
N ALA A 390 -17.06 22.31 28.30
CA ALA A 390 -17.99 22.70 29.35
C ALA A 390 -18.09 21.53 30.35
N GLY A 391 -17.66 21.76 31.59
CA GLY A 391 -17.54 20.71 32.59
C GLY A 391 -16.19 19.98 32.56
N GLY A 392 -15.82 19.41 33.70
CA GLY A 392 -14.61 18.61 33.87
C GLY A 392 -14.19 18.53 35.33
N LEU A 393 -13.31 17.59 35.64
CA LEU A 393 -12.74 17.42 36.97
C LEU A 393 -11.23 17.25 36.85
N ALA A 394 -10.46 17.80 37.78
CA ALA A 394 -9.02 17.57 37.84
C ALA A 394 -8.49 17.52 39.27
N ASP A 395 -7.58 16.58 39.53
CA ASP A 395 -6.79 16.48 40.74
C ASP A 395 -5.36 16.91 40.45
N LEU A 396 -4.90 17.95 41.12
CA LEU A 396 -3.61 18.58 40.95
C LEU A 396 -2.82 18.51 42.25
N ARG A 397 -1.50 18.30 42.15
CA ARG A 397 -0.56 18.52 43.26
C ARG A 397 0.52 19.49 42.79
N ILE A 398 0.64 20.61 43.48
CA ILE A 398 1.67 21.64 43.22
C ILE A 398 2.65 21.59 44.38
N SER A 399 3.92 21.29 44.10
CA SER A 399 5.02 21.41 45.06
C SER A 399 5.82 22.68 44.72
N PHE A 400 6.25 23.44 45.71
CA PHE A 400 6.85 24.76 45.48
C PHE A 400 8.37 24.75 45.33
N ASP A 401 9.06 23.72 45.82
CA ASP A 401 10.53 23.63 45.82
C ASP A 401 10.99 22.16 45.68
N PRO A 402 11.46 21.72 44.48
CA PRO A 402 11.37 22.44 43.20
C PRO A 402 9.92 22.57 42.73
N PHE A 403 9.64 23.59 41.89
CA PHE A 403 8.29 23.80 41.38
C PHE A 403 7.85 22.63 40.48
N THR A 404 6.92 21.83 40.99
CA THR A 404 6.42 20.62 40.31
C THR A 404 4.90 20.62 40.27
N LEU A 405 4.32 20.61 39.08
CA LEU A 405 2.90 20.42 38.84
C LEU A 405 2.66 18.95 38.46
N THR A 406 1.96 18.21 39.31
CA THR A 406 1.52 16.84 39.01
C THR A 406 0.01 16.86 38.77
N LEU A 407 -0.42 16.53 37.56
CA LEU A 407 -1.80 16.23 37.23
C LEU A 407 -2.03 14.73 37.50
N GLY A 408 -2.68 14.42 38.63
CA GLY A 408 -2.98 13.04 38.99
C GLY A 408 -3.99 12.43 38.03
N GLN A 409 -5.10 13.14 37.83
CA GLN A 409 -6.10 12.84 36.82
C GLN A 409 -6.81 14.14 36.42
N ALA A 410 -7.13 14.28 35.15
CA ALA A 410 -8.18 15.16 34.67
C ALA A 410 -9.14 14.34 33.80
N ALA A 411 -10.41 14.68 33.85
CA ALA A 411 -11.47 14.12 33.03
C ALA A 411 -12.22 15.29 32.41
N LEU A 412 -12.08 15.44 31.09
CA LEU A 412 -12.71 16.49 30.29
C LEU A 412 -13.69 15.84 29.32
N PRO A 413 -14.93 16.32 29.20
CA PRO A 413 -15.83 15.92 28.12
C PRO A 413 -15.19 16.21 26.75
N ASP A 414 -15.54 15.42 25.74
CA ASP A 414 -15.13 15.66 24.36
C ASP A 414 -15.57 17.07 23.92
N PRO A 415 -14.81 17.80 23.06
CA PRO A 415 -15.11 19.16 22.56
C PRO A 415 -16.42 19.35 21.74
N GLY A 416 -17.46 18.56 21.99
CA GLY A 416 -18.83 18.77 21.55
C GLY A 416 -19.87 18.47 22.63
N GLY A 417 -19.45 18.33 23.89
CA GLY A 417 -20.33 18.23 25.05
C GLY A 417 -20.99 16.87 25.26
N ASP A 418 -20.55 15.79 24.60
CA ASP A 418 -21.04 14.44 24.88
C ASP A 418 -20.39 13.91 26.17
N PRO A 419 -21.13 13.83 27.30
CA PRO A 419 -20.55 13.39 28.57
C PRO A 419 -20.16 11.91 28.56
N ALA A 420 -20.64 11.11 27.58
CA ALA A 420 -20.24 9.72 27.44
C ALA A 420 -18.85 9.54 26.83
N ARG A 421 -18.25 10.60 26.27
CA ARG A 421 -16.92 10.59 25.65
C ARG A 421 -15.99 11.50 26.45
N THR A 422 -15.20 10.91 27.33
CA THR A 422 -14.28 11.65 28.20
C THR A 422 -12.84 11.49 27.76
N ILE A 423 -12.13 12.61 27.61
CA ILE A 423 -10.67 12.66 27.49
C ILE A 423 -10.10 12.69 28.91
N ARG A 424 -9.32 11.68 29.26
CA ARG A 424 -8.57 11.65 30.51
C ARG A 424 -7.15 12.11 30.30
N ALA A 425 -6.62 12.86 31.24
CA ALA A 425 -5.24 13.33 31.21
C ALA A 425 -4.52 13.05 32.53
N ARG A 426 -3.24 12.71 32.47
CA ARG A 426 -2.35 12.62 33.62
C ARG A 426 -0.98 13.15 33.22
N GLY A 427 -0.25 13.75 34.14
CA GLY A 427 1.03 14.33 33.77
C GLY A 427 1.84 14.83 34.95
N ARG A 428 3.10 15.09 34.68
CA ARG A 428 4.00 15.75 35.63
C ARG A 428 4.89 16.69 34.84
N VAL A 429 4.98 17.91 35.33
CA VAL A 429 5.85 18.95 34.79
C VAL A 429 6.65 19.55 35.93
N THR A 430 7.96 19.60 35.77
CA THR A 430 8.91 20.16 36.73
C THR A 430 9.63 21.33 36.07
N ALA A 431 9.72 22.45 36.78
CA ALA A 431 10.58 23.56 36.40
C ALA A 431 11.99 23.34 36.95
N GLY A 432 13.00 23.44 36.09
CA GLY A 432 14.42 23.38 36.47
C GLY A 432 15.27 24.43 35.76
N PRO A 433 16.57 24.52 36.08
CA PRO A 433 17.50 25.48 35.48
C PRO A 433 17.66 25.31 33.95
N ASP A 434 17.50 24.08 33.45
CA ASP A 434 17.55 23.76 32.01
C ASP A 434 16.18 23.89 31.30
N GLY A 435 15.20 24.50 31.97
CA GLY A 435 13.84 24.72 31.49
C GLY A 435 12.82 23.72 32.03
N TRP A 436 11.69 23.62 31.33
CA TRP A 436 10.59 22.72 31.67
C TRP A 436 10.89 21.29 31.21
N GLU A 437 10.84 20.34 32.14
CA GLU A 437 10.83 18.90 31.84
C GLU A 437 9.49 18.29 32.25
N GLY A 438 9.06 17.25 31.54
CA GLY A 438 7.82 16.58 31.93
C GLY A 438 7.20 15.69 30.88
N GLY A 439 6.06 15.14 31.26
CA GLY A 439 5.24 14.32 30.39
C GLY A 439 3.75 14.54 30.63
N LEU A 440 2.98 14.40 29.56
CA LEU A 440 1.53 14.41 29.55
C LEU A 440 1.05 13.16 28.82
N ASP A 441 0.21 12.37 29.47
CA ASP A 441 -0.53 11.27 28.86
C ASP A 441 -1.98 11.70 28.72
N LEU A 442 -2.52 11.56 27.51
CA LEU A 442 -3.92 11.75 27.19
C LEU A 442 -4.50 10.40 26.75
N THR A 443 -5.66 10.05 27.27
CA THR A 443 -6.37 8.82 26.88
C THR A 443 -7.83 9.12 26.59
N ALA A 444 -8.40 8.51 25.56
CA ALA A 444 -9.82 8.59 25.26
C ALA A 444 -10.34 7.22 24.81
N GLU A 445 -11.49 6.80 25.31
CA GLU A 445 -12.08 5.49 24.98
C GLU A 445 -12.58 5.45 23.54
N ALA A 446 -13.22 6.52 23.07
CA ALA A 446 -13.68 6.67 21.71
C ALA A 446 -13.61 8.13 21.25
N LEU A 447 -13.11 8.35 20.04
CA LEU A 447 -13.06 9.66 19.40
C LEU A 447 -13.43 9.53 17.92
N SER A 448 -14.30 10.42 17.43
CA SER A 448 -14.59 10.48 16.00
C SER A 448 -13.35 10.92 15.24
N VAL A 449 -13.01 10.17 14.20
CA VAL A 449 -11.87 10.45 13.34
C VAL A 449 -11.95 11.84 12.69
N ALA A 450 -13.15 12.32 12.38
CA ALA A 450 -13.36 13.66 11.82
C ALA A 450 -12.88 14.78 12.77
N ARG A 451 -12.81 14.51 14.08
CA ARG A 451 -12.34 15.46 15.10
C ARG A 451 -10.84 15.37 15.38
N LEU A 452 -10.19 14.25 15.01
CA LEU A 452 -8.76 14.03 15.26
C LEU A 452 -7.90 15.21 14.80
N PRO A 453 -8.03 15.76 13.58
CA PRO A 453 -7.17 16.87 13.14
C PRO A 453 -7.24 18.13 14.03
N GLY A 454 -8.40 18.39 14.63
CA GLY A 454 -8.68 19.54 15.49
C GLY A 454 -8.16 19.37 16.92
N VAL A 455 -8.17 18.14 17.44
CA VAL A 455 -7.69 17.83 18.80
C VAL A 455 -6.26 17.26 18.82
N TRP A 456 -5.61 17.12 17.65
CA TRP A 456 -4.22 16.65 17.55
C TRP A 456 -3.24 17.81 17.82
N PRO A 457 -2.36 17.72 18.86
CA PRO A 457 -1.41 18.78 19.17
C PRO A 457 -0.47 19.12 18.00
N LEU A 458 -0.31 20.40 17.67
CA LEU A 458 0.56 20.86 16.57
C LEU A 458 2.01 20.32 16.61
N PRO A 459 2.71 20.26 17.77
CA PRO A 459 4.07 19.72 17.80
C PRO A 459 4.13 18.18 17.65
N ALA A 460 3.01 17.48 17.82
CA ALA A 460 2.96 16.02 17.78
C ALA A 460 2.90 15.53 16.31
N ALA A 461 4.03 15.05 15.79
CA ALA A 461 4.10 14.33 14.50
C ALA A 461 3.43 15.05 13.31
N PRO A 462 3.86 16.27 12.95
CA PRO A 462 3.13 17.16 12.04
C PRO A 462 2.86 16.53 10.66
N ARG A 463 3.80 15.76 10.10
CA ARG A 463 3.62 15.09 8.80
C ARG A 463 2.58 13.98 8.83
N ALA A 464 2.50 13.23 9.93
CA ALA A 464 1.50 12.18 10.11
C ALA A 464 0.11 12.81 10.25
N ARG A 465 0.01 13.89 11.05
CA ARG A 465 -1.20 14.71 11.19
C ARG A 465 -1.68 15.24 9.84
N ASP A 466 -0.80 15.83 9.03
CA ASP A 466 -1.16 16.35 7.70
C ASP A 466 -1.66 15.25 6.76
N TRP A 467 -1.09 14.05 6.84
CA TRP A 467 -1.57 12.91 6.05
C TRP A 467 -2.95 12.46 6.53
N VAL A 468 -3.16 12.33 7.84
CA VAL A 468 -4.46 11.95 8.42
C VAL A 468 -5.54 12.97 8.03
N ALA A 469 -5.27 14.26 8.20
CA ALA A 469 -6.22 15.33 7.90
C ALA A 469 -6.65 15.38 6.42
N ARG A 470 -5.77 14.97 5.48
CA ARG A 470 -6.08 14.98 4.04
C ARG A 470 -6.70 13.69 3.53
N ASN A 471 -6.39 12.55 4.14
CA ASN A 471 -6.69 11.24 3.56
C ASN A 471 -7.78 10.48 4.31
N LEU A 472 -8.07 10.85 5.56
CA LEU A 472 -9.02 10.15 6.39
C LEU A 472 -10.38 10.86 6.33
N VAL A 473 -11.42 10.14 5.88
CA VAL A 473 -12.75 10.69 5.57
C VAL A 473 -13.70 10.51 6.75
N SER A 474 -13.80 9.29 7.30
CA SER A 474 -14.69 8.96 8.40
C SER A 474 -14.13 7.79 9.23
N GLY A 475 -14.70 7.53 10.42
CA GLY A 475 -14.33 6.41 11.29
C GLY A 475 -14.39 6.75 12.78
N GLU A 476 -14.11 5.75 13.61
CA GLU A 476 -13.97 5.91 15.07
C GLU A 476 -12.61 5.39 15.52
N ALA A 477 -11.87 6.22 16.27
CA ALA A 477 -10.66 5.82 16.98
C ALA A 477 -11.05 5.37 18.40
N ARG A 478 -10.57 4.20 18.82
CA ARG A 478 -10.80 3.62 20.14
C ARG A 478 -9.50 3.41 20.89
N ASP A 479 -9.58 3.47 22.22
CA ASP A 479 -8.44 3.32 23.13
C ASP A 479 -7.27 4.24 22.76
N LEU A 480 -7.61 5.48 22.36
CA LEU A 480 -6.62 6.48 21.98
C LEU A 480 -5.72 6.77 23.16
N THR A 481 -4.42 6.65 22.95
CA THR A 481 -3.38 7.05 23.91
C THR A 481 -2.42 7.99 23.21
N VAL A 482 -2.14 9.14 23.82
CA VAL A 482 -1.13 10.10 23.38
C VAL A 482 -0.18 10.36 24.53
N ALA A 483 1.10 10.11 24.33
CA ALA A 483 2.15 10.35 25.30
C ALA A 483 3.08 11.45 24.75
N LEU A 484 3.12 12.59 25.42
CA LEU A 484 4.05 13.68 25.13
C LEU A 484 5.16 13.67 26.18
N ARG A 485 6.41 13.75 25.76
CA ARG A 485 7.58 13.78 26.64
C ARG A 485 8.54 14.87 26.22
N ARG A 486 9.01 15.65 27.19
CA ARG A 486 10.04 16.68 27.00
C ARG A 486 11.16 16.47 28.00
N ALA A 487 12.35 16.18 27.48
CA ALA A 487 13.56 16.12 28.27
C ALA A 487 14.11 17.54 28.54
N PRO A 488 14.90 17.74 29.61
CA PRO A 488 15.61 18.99 29.87
C PRO A 488 16.40 19.47 28.64
N GLY A 489 16.30 20.75 28.30
CA GLY A 489 17.00 21.33 27.14
C GLY A 489 16.58 20.82 25.75
N ALA A 490 15.63 19.88 25.64
CA ALA A 490 15.19 19.34 24.36
C ALA A 490 14.43 20.40 23.52
N ARG A 491 14.78 20.46 22.23
CA ARG A 491 14.07 21.30 21.24
C ARG A 491 12.74 20.68 20.82
N ASP A 492 12.69 19.36 20.67
CA ASP A 492 11.53 18.63 20.16
C ASP A 492 10.81 17.87 21.29
N ILE A 493 9.50 17.65 21.13
CA ILE A 493 8.68 16.85 22.04
C ILE A 493 8.58 15.42 21.48
N ALA A 494 9.13 14.45 22.21
CA ALA A 494 8.95 13.04 21.87
C ALA A 494 7.48 12.67 22.02
N THR A 495 6.93 12.06 20.97
CA THR A 495 5.49 11.82 20.81
C THR A 495 5.24 10.34 20.60
N GLY A 496 4.39 9.76 21.44
CA GLY A 496 3.80 8.43 21.24
C GLY A 496 2.31 8.55 20.99
N ILE A 497 1.78 7.89 19.97
CA ILE A 497 0.34 7.84 19.67
C ILE A 497 -0.05 6.40 19.36
N SER A 498 -1.13 5.92 19.95
CA SER A 498 -1.71 4.63 19.60
C SER A 498 -3.23 4.63 19.68
N PHE A 499 -3.89 3.99 18.74
CA PHE A 499 -5.35 3.80 18.77
C PHE A 499 -5.76 2.62 17.88
N ALA A 500 -6.84 1.94 18.24
CA ALA A 500 -7.58 1.09 17.33
C ALA A 500 -8.51 1.96 16.47
N PHE A 501 -8.78 1.59 15.22
CA PHE A 501 -9.75 2.27 14.39
C PHE A 501 -10.81 1.30 13.89
N HIS A 502 -12.04 1.79 13.76
CA HIS A 502 -13.20 1.03 13.29
C HIS A 502 -14.02 1.83 12.28
N ALA A 503 -14.65 1.11 11.33
CA ALA A 503 -15.48 1.68 10.27
C ALA A 503 -14.80 2.87 9.55
N ALA A 504 -13.48 2.81 9.40
CA ALA A 504 -12.69 3.89 8.84
C ALA A 504 -12.83 3.92 7.31
N GLU A 505 -12.97 5.12 6.78
CA GLU A 505 -12.88 5.39 5.35
C GLU A 505 -11.63 6.23 5.09
N ALA A 506 -10.68 5.71 4.31
CA ALA A 506 -9.38 6.35 4.10
C ALA A 506 -8.88 6.23 2.66
N ARG A 507 -8.42 7.33 2.08
CA ARG A 507 -7.69 7.36 0.81
C ARG A 507 -6.21 7.12 1.06
N ALA A 508 -5.81 5.85 1.16
CA ALA A 508 -4.41 5.50 1.42
C ALA A 508 -3.43 6.10 0.39
N VAL A 509 -3.86 6.13 -0.88
CA VAL A 509 -3.12 6.72 -2.00
C VAL A 509 -4.10 7.54 -2.83
N GLY A 510 -3.77 8.81 -3.10
CA GLY A 510 -4.74 9.78 -3.64
C GLY A 510 -5.39 9.41 -4.98
N PHE A 511 -4.73 8.60 -5.82
CA PHE A 511 -5.25 8.16 -7.11
C PHE A 511 -6.03 6.84 -7.07
N LEU A 512 -6.02 6.14 -5.92
CA LEU A 512 -6.81 4.92 -5.72
C LEU A 512 -8.16 5.27 -5.05
N PRO A 513 -9.18 4.41 -5.21
CA PRO A 513 -10.42 4.51 -4.44
C PRO A 513 -10.15 4.48 -2.93
N PRO A 514 -11.04 5.07 -2.10
CA PRO A 514 -10.92 4.95 -0.66
C PRO A 514 -11.09 3.49 -0.22
N ILE A 515 -10.35 3.12 0.82
CA ILE A 515 -10.61 1.92 1.60
C ILE A 515 -11.82 2.20 2.48
N THR A 516 -12.85 1.37 2.44
CA THR A 516 -14.06 1.49 3.25
C THR A 516 -14.16 0.34 4.27
N GLY A 517 -14.88 0.56 5.36
CA GLY A 517 -15.04 -0.43 6.43
C GLY A 517 -13.73 -0.83 7.11
N GLY A 518 -12.74 0.06 7.10
CA GLY A 518 -11.42 -0.18 7.66
C GLY A 518 -11.48 -0.42 9.17
N ALA A 519 -10.85 -1.49 9.63
CA ALA A 519 -10.63 -1.75 11.05
C ALA A 519 -9.21 -2.23 11.29
N GLY A 520 -8.59 -1.81 12.39
CA GLY A 520 -7.20 -2.15 12.69
C GLY A 520 -6.59 -1.33 13.80
N TYR A 521 -5.26 -1.20 13.78
CA TYR A 521 -4.50 -0.54 14.83
C TYR A 521 -3.42 0.38 14.24
N PHE A 522 -3.24 1.54 14.86
CA PHE A 522 -2.21 2.52 14.53
C PHE A 522 -1.28 2.74 15.72
N THR A 523 0.02 2.81 15.46
CA THR A 523 1.05 3.19 16.41
C THR A 523 2.05 4.15 15.79
N LEU A 524 2.44 5.13 16.59
CA LEU A 524 3.57 6.01 16.36
C LEU A 524 4.38 6.04 17.65
N GLY A 525 5.63 5.61 17.58
CA GLY A 525 6.62 5.82 18.63
C GLY A 525 7.57 6.97 18.26
N GLU A 526 8.70 7.04 18.96
CA GLU A 526 9.70 8.09 18.79
C GLU A 526 10.32 8.09 17.38
N ASP A 527 10.67 6.90 16.86
CA ASP A 527 11.33 6.74 15.56
C ASP A 527 10.62 5.75 14.62
N ARG A 528 9.47 5.20 15.02
CA ARG A 528 8.74 4.17 14.26
C ARG A 528 7.26 4.50 14.10
N LEU A 529 6.72 4.24 12.92
CA LEU A 529 5.28 4.26 12.65
C LEU A 529 4.87 2.89 12.15
N ALA A 530 3.78 2.34 12.67
CA ALA A 530 3.18 1.11 12.14
C ALA A 530 1.66 1.19 12.16
N LEU A 531 1.05 0.74 11.06
CA LEU A 531 -0.38 0.59 10.88
C LEU A 531 -0.66 -0.83 10.43
N ARG A 532 -1.64 -1.47 11.05
CA ARG A 532 -2.15 -2.78 10.66
C ARG A 532 -3.64 -2.65 10.34
N LEU A 533 -4.03 -3.19 9.19
CA LEU A 533 -5.42 -3.26 8.72
C LEU A 533 -5.92 -4.69 8.91
N ASP A 534 -6.81 -4.92 9.86
CA ASP A 534 -7.42 -6.24 10.10
C ASP A 534 -8.57 -6.52 9.13
N ALA A 535 -9.34 -5.49 8.79
CA ALA A 535 -10.43 -5.57 7.81
C ALA A 535 -10.52 -4.27 7.01
N GLY A 536 -11.05 -4.35 5.79
CA GLY A 536 -11.27 -3.21 4.91
C GLY A 536 -11.38 -3.65 3.45
N THR A 537 -12.14 -2.92 2.65
CA THR A 537 -12.32 -3.22 1.23
C THR A 537 -12.03 -2.00 0.36
N MET A 538 -11.54 -2.24 -0.86
CA MET A 538 -11.34 -1.21 -1.88
C MET A 538 -12.08 -1.63 -3.15
N THR A 539 -12.97 -0.79 -3.63
CA THR A 539 -13.79 -1.08 -4.82
C THR A 539 -13.33 -0.22 -5.99
N PRO A 540 -12.77 -0.81 -7.06
CA PRO A 540 -12.42 -0.06 -8.28
C PRO A 540 -13.69 0.44 -9.00
N PRO A 541 -13.59 1.52 -9.80
CA PRO A 541 -14.71 2.01 -10.58
C PRO A 541 -15.28 0.91 -11.51
N GLY A 542 -16.56 0.59 -11.36
CA GLY A 542 -17.24 -0.44 -12.17
C GLY A 542 -16.85 -1.89 -11.87
N GLY A 543 -16.10 -2.15 -10.79
CA GLY A 543 -15.73 -3.49 -10.36
C GLY A 543 -16.29 -3.87 -8.98
N GLU A 544 -15.95 -5.07 -8.55
CA GLU A 544 -16.35 -5.64 -7.26
C GLU A 544 -15.32 -5.34 -6.15
N PRO A 545 -15.71 -5.39 -4.86
CA PRO A 545 -14.83 -5.11 -3.74
C PRO A 545 -13.62 -6.05 -3.64
N VAL A 546 -12.44 -5.50 -3.38
CA VAL A 546 -11.22 -6.23 -3.05
C VAL A 546 -10.96 -6.09 -1.55
N ALA A 547 -10.90 -7.22 -0.83
CA ALA A 547 -10.58 -7.25 0.60
C ALA A 547 -9.08 -7.03 0.83
N LEU A 548 -8.75 -6.18 1.80
CA LEU A 548 -7.37 -5.78 2.12
C LEU A 548 -6.94 -6.16 3.55
N GLY A 549 -7.76 -6.96 4.25
CA GLY A 549 -7.49 -7.40 5.62
C GLY A 549 -6.18 -8.21 5.74
N GLY A 550 -5.43 -7.96 6.81
CA GLY A 550 -4.08 -8.49 7.02
C GLY A 550 -2.95 -7.59 6.49
N SER A 551 -3.27 -6.49 5.82
CA SER A 551 -2.27 -5.56 5.30
C SER A 551 -1.61 -4.73 6.41
N THR A 552 -0.34 -4.37 6.21
CA THR A 552 0.41 -3.50 7.13
C THR A 552 1.18 -2.41 6.38
N PHE A 553 1.39 -1.28 7.06
CA PHE A 553 2.25 -0.20 6.62
C PHE A 553 3.17 0.19 7.77
N ALA A 554 4.47 0.28 7.51
CA ALA A 554 5.46 0.67 8.51
C ALA A 554 6.46 1.68 7.96
N ILE A 555 6.93 2.55 8.84
CA ILE A 555 8.11 3.39 8.64
C ILE A 555 9.10 3.00 9.75
N PRO A 556 10.10 2.14 9.46
CA PRO A 556 11.03 1.62 10.48
C PRO A 556 11.94 2.69 11.11
N ASP A 557 12.19 3.78 10.40
CA ASP A 557 12.91 4.96 10.91
C ASP A 557 12.30 6.24 10.32
N THR A 558 11.59 7.00 11.16
CA THR A 558 10.97 8.28 10.81
C THR A 558 11.98 9.44 10.77
N ARG A 559 13.21 9.24 11.27
CA ARG A 559 14.30 10.24 11.29
C ARG A 559 15.09 10.24 9.98
N ALA A 560 15.11 9.13 9.26
CA ALA A 560 15.71 9.02 7.93
C ALA A 560 15.15 10.07 6.94
N ARG A 561 15.99 10.55 6.02
CA ARG A 561 15.65 11.53 4.98
C ARG A 561 16.16 11.07 3.61
N PRO A 562 15.27 10.60 2.69
CA PRO A 562 13.83 10.37 2.87
C PRO A 562 13.57 9.14 3.75
N ALA A 563 12.45 9.13 4.47
CA ALA A 563 12.01 7.94 5.21
C ALA A 563 11.59 6.84 4.22
N ARG A 564 11.76 5.57 4.58
CA ARG A 564 11.35 4.41 3.77
C ARG A 564 10.03 3.86 4.31
N GLY A 565 9.01 3.81 3.45
CA GLY A 565 7.74 3.17 3.75
C GLY A 565 7.75 1.73 3.26
N GLU A 566 7.35 0.81 4.14
CA GLU A 566 7.22 -0.62 3.85
C GLU A 566 5.75 -1.00 3.93
N ILE A 567 5.19 -1.52 2.84
CA ILE A 567 3.81 -1.95 2.75
C ILE A 567 3.82 -3.46 2.54
N ALA A 568 3.25 -4.23 3.47
CA ALA A 568 2.91 -5.62 3.24
C ALA A 568 1.40 -5.70 2.97
N LEU A 569 1.03 -5.80 1.70
CA LEU A 569 -0.34 -5.85 1.22
C LEU A 569 -0.82 -7.30 1.18
N ALA A 570 -1.98 -7.56 1.77
CA ALA A 570 -2.76 -8.77 1.55
C ALA A 570 -4.02 -8.37 0.79
N ALA A 571 -4.28 -8.96 -0.38
CA ALA A 571 -5.40 -8.61 -1.23
C ALA A 571 -6.14 -9.87 -1.69
N ALA A 572 -7.46 -9.90 -1.50
CA ALA A 572 -8.32 -10.99 -1.94
C ALA A 572 -9.57 -10.46 -2.65
N GLY A 573 -9.86 -10.95 -3.85
CA GLY A 573 -11.04 -10.51 -4.61
C GLY A 573 -11.01 -10.92 -6.08
N PRO A 574 -11.94 -10.41 -6.90
CA PRO A 574 -11.99 -10.74 -8.31
C PRO A 574 -10.76 -10.23 -9.07
N VAL A 575 -10.22 -11.06 -9.98
CA VAL A 575 -9.03 -10.74 -10.78
C VAL A 575 -9.22 -9.45 -11.58
N GLY A 576 -10.38 -9.26 -12.20
CA GLY A 576 -10.71 -8.05 -12.95
C GLY A 576 -10.67 -6.78 -12.09
N SER A 577 -11.12 -6.85 -10.84
CA SER A 577 -11.06 -5.73 -9.90
C SER A 577 -9.61 -5.38 -9.53
N ILE A 578 -8.77 -6.39 -9.25
CA ILE A 578 -7.35 -6.15 -8.95
C ILE A 578 -6.63 -5.57 -10.18
N LEU A 579 -6.91 -6.08 -11.38
CA LEU A 579 -6.37 -5.54 -12.62
C LEU A 579 -6.81 -4.09 -12.88
N ALA A 580 -8.06 -3.74 -12.56
CA ALA A 580 -8.55 -2.36 -12.66
C ALA A 580 -7.84 -1.42 -11.68
N LEU A 581 -7.54 -1.86 -10.45
CA LEU A 581 -6.75 -1.08 -9.49
C LEU A 581 -5.31 -0.86 -9.98
N LEU A 582 -4.70 -1.86 -10.62
CA LEU A 582 -3.34 -1.76 -11.20
C LEU A 582 -3.28 -0.85 -12.44
N ASP A 583 -4.40 -0.69 -13.15
CA ASP A 583 -4.50 0.16 -14.33
C ASP A 583 -5.01 1.58 -14.03
N ALA A 584 -5.29 1.89 -12.76
CA ALA A 584 -5.66 3.25 -12.34
C ALA A 584 -4.60 4.28 -12.75
N GLU A 585 -5.04 5.45 -13.21
CA GLU A 585 -4.13 6.56 -13.51
C GLU A 585 -3.43 7.03 -12.23
N PRO A 586 -2.15 7.44 -12.26
CA PRO A 586 -1.27 7.57 -13.43
C PRO A 586 -0.43 6.30 -13.71
N MET A 587 -0.70 5.17 -13.05
CA MET A 587 0.10 3.95 -13.22
C MET A 587 -0.11 3.31 -14.58
N SER A 588 -1.38 3.11 -14.98
CA SER A 588 -1.83 2.61 -16.28
C SER A 588 -0.99 1.41 -16.79
N LEU A 589 -0.71 0.44 -15.90
CA LEU A 589 0.25 -0.64 -16.16
C LEU A 589 -0.21 -1.57 -17.30
N LEU A 590 -1.51 -1.84 -17.40
CA LEU A 590 -2.08 -2.71 -18.44
C LEU A 590 -2.21 -1.94 -19.74
N THR A 591 -2.71 -0.71 -19.69
CA THR A 591 -2.87 0.15 -20.87
C THR A 591 -1.52 0.41 -21.54
N ARG A 592 -0.43 0.65 -20.78
CA ARG A 592 0.94 0.76 -21.33
C ARG A 592 1.47 -0.53 -21.96
N ALA A 593 0.94 -1.68 -21.56
CA ALA A 593 1.21 -2.99 -22.15
C ALA A 593 0.26 -3.35 -23.30
N GLY A 594 -0.66 -2.45 -23.68
CA GLY A 594 -1.67 -2.69 -24.73
C GLY A 594 -2.76 -3.68 -24.31
N ARG A 595 -3.05 -3.80 -23.01
CA ARG A 595 -4.04 -4.71 -22.44
C ARG A 595 -5.06 -3.91 -21.60
N GLY A 596 -6.27 -4.45 -21.46
CA GLY A 596 -7.31 -3.88 -20.59
C GLY A 596 -7.45 -4.64 -19.27
N PRO A 597 -8.17 -4.07 -18.28
CA PRO A 597 -8.46 -4.72 -17.00
C PRO A 597 -9.37 -5.96 -17.12
N ASP A 598 -10.05 -6.13 -18.25
CA ASP A 598 -10.88 -7.29 -18.60
C ASP A 598 -10.07 -8.44 -19.23
N LEU A 599 -8.77 -8.51 -18.96
CA LEU A 599 -7.89 -9.55 -19.49
C LEU A 599 -8.31 -10.95 -19.05
N ALA A 600 -8.76 -11.12 -17.81
CA ALA A 600 -9.18 -12.40 -17.25
C ALA A 600 -10.23 -12.21 -16.13
N THR A 601 -11.08 -13.21 -15.97
CA THR A 601 -12.02 -13.34 -14.84
C THR A 601 -11.57 -14.47 -13.91
N GLY A 602 -12.06 -14.46 -12.67
CA GLY A 602 -11.72 -15.43 -11.62
C GLY A 602 -11.45 -14.71 -10.29
N ARG A 603 -10.92 -15.44 -9.30
CA ARG A 603 -10.59 -14.94 -7.96
C ARG A 603 -9.09 -14.94 -7.73
N ALA A 604 -8.57 -13.98 -6.99
CA ALA A 604 -7.16 -13.87 -6.66
C ALA A 604 -6.98 -13.69 -5.15
N GLU A 605 -5.96 -14.34 -4.60
CA GLU A 605 -5.48 -14.18 -3.23
C GLU A 605 -3.97 -13.91 -3.29
N LEU A 606 -3.61 -12.66 -3.02
CA LEU A 606 -2.28 -12.11 -3.28
C LEU A 606 -1.66 -11.53 -2.00
N ALA A 607 -0.36 -11.74 -1.84
CA ALA A 607 0.48 -11.03 -0.89
C ALA A 607 1.54 -10.24 -1.65
N ALA A 608 1.76 -8.97 -1.30
CA ALA A 608 2.78 -8.14 -1.93
C ALA A 608 3.54 -7.31 -0.89
N THR A 609 4.85 -7.21 -1.04
CA THR A 609 5.70 -6.29 -0.29
C THR A 609 6.16 -5.17 -1.21
N VAL A 610 5.87 -3.93 -0.83
CA VAL A 610 6.27 -2.72 -1.55
C VAL A 610 7.13 -1.87 -0.65
N SER A 611 8.35 -1.55 -1.09
CA SER A 611 9.24 -0.63 -0.40
C SER A 611 9.40 0.65 -1.22
N VAL A 612 9.04 1.79 -0.63
CA VAL A 612 9.02 3.09 -1.32
C VAL A 612 9.70 4.18 -0.48
N PRO A 613 10.63 4.96 -1.07
CA PRO A 613 11.13 6.16 -0.41
C PRO A 613 10.04 7.25 -0.39
N LEU A 614 9.66 7.70 0.79
CA LEU A 614 8.61 8.70 1.02
C LEU A 614 9.11 10.11 0.69
N ARG A 615 9.14 10.42 -0.61
CA ARG A 615 9.46 11.74 -1.16
C ARG A 615 8.51 12.08 -2.32
N PRO A 616 8.35 13.36 -2.70
CA PRO A 616 7.61 13.72 -3.89
C PRO A 616 8.18 13.02 -5.14
N ASN A 617 7.33 12.37 -5.92
CA ASN A 617 7.66 11.69 -7.18
C ASN A 617 8.89 10.76 -7.08
N PRO A 618 8.82 9.66 -6.30
CA PRO A 618 9.93 8.73 -6.21
C PRO A 618 10.21 8.11 -7.59
N PRO A 619 11.47 8.04 -8.04
CA PRO A 619 11.80 7.43 -9.33
C PRO A 619 11.40 5.96 -9.28
N GLY A 620 10.71 5.48 -10.33
CA GLY A 620 10.15 4.12 -10.34
C GLY A 620 11.18 3.02 -10.08
N ALA A 621 12.46 3.23 -10.40
CA ALA A 621 13.55 2.30 -10.12
C ALA A 621 13.88 2.14 -8.62
N ALA A 622 13.44 3.07 -7.77
CA ALA A 622 13.63 3.01 -6.31
C ALA A 622 12.45 2.34 -5.58
N ILE A 623 11.42 1.91 -6.31
CA ILE A 623 10.27 1.18 -5.76
C ILE A 623 10.54 -0.32 -5.95
N GLU A 624 10.77 -1.02 -4.84
CA GLU A 624 10.94 -2.46 -4.85
C GLU A 624 9.58 -3.11 -4.63
N ILE A 625 9.18 -3.99 -5.55
CA ILE A 625 7.90 -4.72 -5.48
C ILE A 625 8.19 -6.20 -5.62
N ALA A 626 7.76 -6.96 -4.62
CA ALA A 626 7.64 -8.42 -4.71
C ALA A 626 6.20 -8.80 -4.41
N ALA A 627 5.61 -9.70 -5.20
CA ALA A 627 4.27 -10.20 -4.96
C ALA A 627 4.18 -11.69 -5.26
N SER A 628 3.32 -12.39 -4.55
CA SER A 628 3.05 -13.81 -4.76
C SER A 628 1.62 -14.12 -4.39
N GLY A 629 1.01 -15.10 -5.05
CA GLY A 629 -0.33 -15.51 -4.70
C GLY A 629 -0.89 -16.59 -5.60
N ASP A 630 -2.14 -16.93 -5.33
CA ASP A 630 -2.90 -17.92 -6.07
C ASP A 630 -4.10 -17.27 -6.76
N LEU A 631 -4.32 -17.71 -8.00
CA LEU A 631 -5.40 -17.30 -8.87
C LEU A 631 -6.29 -18.52 -9.07
N PHE A 632 -7.60 -18.39 -8.85
CA PHE A 632 -8.58 -19.47 -8.88
C PHE A 632 -9.65 -19.22 -9.96
N ASP A 633 -10.15 -20.30 -10.55
CA ASP A 633 -11.23 -20.30 -11.53
C ASP A 633 -11.02 -19.29 -12.67
N ILE A 634 -9.81 -19.29 -13.21
CA ILE A 634 -9.38 -18.33 -14.21
C ILE A 634 -9.99 -18.67 -15.55
N ARG A 635 -10.58 -17.66 -16.19
CA ARG A 635 -11.04 -17.71 -17.58
C ARG A 635 -10.58 -16.45 -18.33
N SER A 636 -10.03 -16.63 -19.52
CA SER A 636 -9.59 -15.52 -20.38
C SER A 636 -9.83 -15.83 -21.85
N GLU A 637 -10.47 -14.90 -22.54
CA GLU A 637 -10.65 -14.93 -24.01
C GLU A 637 -9.73 -13.90 -24.71
N ARG A 638 -9.04 -13.07 -23.91
CA ARG A 638 -8.19 -11.97 -24.38
C ARG A 638 -6.71 -12.22 -24.19
N ALA A 639 -6.30 -13.13 -23.30
CA ALA A 639 -4.91 -13.52 -23.15
C ALA A 639 -4.34 -14.04 -24.48
N MET A 640 -5.14 -14.85 -25.20
CA MET A 640 -4.83 -15.38 -26.53
C MET A 640 -6.00 -15.09 -27.49
N PRO A 641 -5.88 -14.09 -28.38
CA PRO A 641 -6.97 -13.69 -29.27
C PRO A 641 -7.56 -14.86 -30.07
N GLY A 642 -8.89 -14.96 -30.06
CA GLY A 642 -9.64 -16.01 -30.77
C GLY A 642 -9.68 -17.36 -30.06
N ARG A 643 -9.21 -17.44 -28.81
CA ARG A 643 -9.07 -18.69 -28.06
C ARG A 643 -9.38 -18.51 -26.57
N VAL A 644 -10.02 -19.50 -25.98
CA VAL A 644 -10.38 -19.50 -24.55
C VAL A 644 -9.33 -20.25 -23.75
N LEU A 645 -8.83 -19.60 -22.71
CA LEU A 645 -7.91 -20.14 -21.71
C LEU A 645 -8.66 -20.28 -20.38
N THR A 646 -8.60 -21.47 -19.77
CA THR A 646 -9.19 -21.75 -18.45
C THR A 646 -8.17 -22.40 -17.52
N ALA A 647 -8.23 -22.11 -16.22
CA ALA A 647 -7.38 -22.76 -15.22
C ALA A 647 -8.07 -22.79 -13.86
N GLU A 648 -8.08 -23.94 -13.19
CA GLU A 648 -8.63 -24.05 -11.82
C GLU A 648 -7.76 -23.30 -10.81
N ARG A 649 -6.43 -23.41 -10.93
CA ARG A 649 -5.47 -22.71 -10.08
C ARG A 649 -4.19 -22.36 -10.82
N LEU A 650 -3.78 -21.10 -10.74
CA LEU A 650 -2.47 -20.63 -11.18
C LEU A 650 -1.74 -19.94 -10.03
N ARG A 651 -0.43 -20.18 -9.92
CA ARG A 651 0.43 -19.47 -8.97
C ARG A 651 1.08 -18.28 -9.68
N LEU A 652 0.89 -17.09 -9.11
CA LEU A 652 1.52 -15.84 -9.52
C LEU A 652 2.74 -15.56 -8.64
N ALA A 653 3.84 -15.14 -9.26
CA ALA A 653 4.97 -14.52 -8.56
C ALA A 653 5.52 -13.34 -9.37
N VAL A 654 5.84 -12.25 -8.69
CA VAL A 654 6.40 -11.01 -9.22
C VAL A 654 7.60 -10.65 -8.38
N GLY A 655 8.75 -10.46 -9.00
CA GLY A 655 10.02 -10.16 -8.33
C GLY A 655 11.15 -10.08 -9.34
N ASP A 656 12.27 -9.48 -8.95
CA ASP A 656 13.49 -9.38 -9.78
C ASP A 656 13.25 -8.82 -11.19
N GLY A 657 12.28 -7.89 -11.32
CA GLY A 657 11.92 -7.28 -12.59
C GLY A 657 11.12 -8.17 -13.56
N ALA A 658 10.60 -9.31 -13.10
CA ALA A 658 9.82 -10.24 -13.90
C ALA A 658 8.51 -10.68 -13.20
N LEU A 659 7.51 -11.01 -14.01
CA LEU A 659 6.26 -11.65 -13.61
C LEU A 659 6.27 -13.09 -14.11
N SER A 660 5.86 -14.03 -13.26
CA SER A 660 5.68 -15.44 -13.61
C SER A 660 4.32 -15.97 -13.17
N LEU A 661 3.69 -16.74 -14.04
CA LEU A 661 2.46 -17.49 -13.80
C LEU A 661 2.77 -18.96 -14.06
N SER A 662 2.32 -19.86 -13.19
CA SER A 662 2.56 -21.30 -13.36
C SER A 662 1.38 -22.13 -12.87
N GLY A 663 1.12 -23.26 -13.53
CA GLY A 663 0.04 -24.17 -13.16
C GLY A 663 -0.45 -25.02 -14.32
N ALA A 664 -1.49 -25.80 -14.04
CA ALA A 664 -2.25 -26.53 -15.05
C ALA A 664 -3.36 -25.64 -15.60
N MET A 665 -3.52 -25.64 -16.91
CA MET A 665 -4.51 -24.85 -17.62
C MET A 665 -4.98 -25.58 -18.87
N GLU A 666 -6.12 -25.18 -19.40
CA GLU A 666 -6.64 -25.67 -20.66
C GLU A 666 -6.74 -24.52 -21.65
N VAL A 667 -6.35 -24.80 -22.89
CA VAL A 667 -6.48 -23.85 -24.00
C VAL A 667 -7.34 -24.51 -25.06
N GLU A 668 -8.53 -23.98 -25.32
CA GLU A 668 -9.57 -24.64 -26.12
C GLU A 668 -9.86 -26.08 -25.62
N GLY A 669 -9.82 -26.28 -24.30
CA GLY A 669 -9.97 -27.60 -23.67
C GLY A 669 -8.85 -28.60 -23.97
N VAL A 670 -7.68 -28.14 -24.43
CA VAL A 670 -6.46 -28.95 -24.52
C VAL A 670 -5.60 -28.70 -23.27
N PRO A 671 -5.31 -29.73 -22.47
CA PRO A 671 -4.51 -29.59 -21.27
C PRO A 671 -3.07 -29.13 -21.56
N PHE A 672 -2.62 -28.15 -20.80
CA PHE A 672 -1.26 -27.62 -20.79
C PHE A 672 -0.82 -27.40 -19.34
N THR A 673 0.34 -27.91 -18.96
CA THR A 673 0.94 -27.64 -17.63
C THR A 673 2.26 -26.95 -17.84
N GLY A 674 2.40 -25.72 -17.35
CA GLY A 674 3.59 -24.95 -17.62
C GLY A 674 3.70 -23.66 -16.84
N SER A 675 4.58 -22.80 -17.34
CA SER A 675 4.83 -21.47 -16.81
C SER A 675 4.91 -20.44 -17.93
N PHE A 676 4.41 -19.25 -17.64
CA PHE A 676 4.61 -18.03 -18.42
C PHE A 676 5.48 -17.09 -17.59
N ARG A 677 6.55 -16.56 -18.17
CA ARG A 677 7.42 -15.54 -17.55
C ARG A 677 7.55 -14.35 -18.49
N THR A 678 7.45 -13.13 -17.97
CA THR A 678 7.66 -11.90 -18.73
C THR A 678 8.48 -10.89 -17.92
N ALA A 679 9.47 -10.26 -18.56
CA ALA A 679 10.29 -9.25 -17.91
C ALA A 679 9.75 -7.84 -18.19
N PHE A 680 9.56 -7.04 -17.13
CA PHE A 680 9.11 -5.65 -17.21
C PHE A 680 10.19 -4.64 -16.82
N ALA A 681 11.33 -5.10 -16.28
CA ALA A 681 12.53 -4.31 -16.03
C ALA A 681 13.79 -5.01 -16.57
N GLY A 682 14.92 -4.29 -16.57
CA GLY A 682 16.21 -4.82 -17.04
C GLY A 682 16.34 -4.94 -18.57
N PRO A 683 17.45 -5.53 -19.06
CA PRO A 683 17.75 -5.65 -20.48
C PRO A 683 16.79 -6.58 -21.24
N GLU A 684 16.12 -7.50 -20.55
CA GLU A 684 15.12 -8.41 -21.14
C GLU A 684 13.71 -7.82 -21.18
N ARG A 685 13.53 -6.55 -20.81
CA ARG A 685 12.22 -5.89 -20.77
C ARG A 685 11.47 -6.06 -22.10
N GLY A 686 10.22 -6.52 -22.01
CA GLY A 686 9.35 -6.75 -23.16
C GLY A 686 9.55 -8.10 -23.85
N THR A 687 10.35 -8.99 -23.27
CA THR A 687 10.42 -10.40 -23.66
C THR A 687 9.55 -11.26 -22.75
N GLY A 688 8.94 -12.30 -23.32
CA GLY A 688 8.16 -13.29 -22.60
C GLY A 688 8.48 -14.71 -23.05
N ARG A 689 8.27 -15.68 -22.18
CA ARG A 689 8.50 -17.09 -22.45
C ARG A 689 7.36 -17.91 -21.85
N VAL A 690 6.71 -18.73 -22.66
CA VAL A 690 5.81 -19.80 -22.22
C VAL A 690 6.57 -21.10 -22.34
N ALA A 691 6.61 -21.93 -21.29
CA ALA A 691 7.27 -23.22 -21.31
C ALA A 691 6.46 -24.24 -20.50
N GLY A 692 6.23 -25.44 -21.05
CA GLY A 692 5.48 -26.47 -20.35
C GLY A 692 5.24 -27.72 -21.20
N ARG A 693 4.48 -28.66 -20.63
CA ARG A 693 4.02 -29.86 -21.32
C ARG A 693 2.61 -29.67 -21.85
N VAL A 694 2.41 -29.98 -23.13
CA VAL A 694 1.12 -29.94 -23.81
C VAL A 694 0.64 -31.35 -24.13
N ALA A 695 -0.65 -31.61 -23.91
CA ALA A 695 -1.27 -32.85 -24.36
C ALA A 695 -1.39 -32.87 -25.88
N LEU A 696 -0.90 -33.93 -26.51
CA LEU A 696 -0.97 -34.16 -27.95
C LEU A 696 -2.03 -35.23 -28.22
N SER A 697 -3.05 -34.88 -29.01
CA SER A 697 -4.04 -35.83 -29.50
C SER A 697 -4.61 -35.36 -30.85
N PRO A 698 -5.24 -36.25 -31.64
CA PRO A 698 -5.91 -35.87 -32.88
C PRO A 698 -6.99 -34.80 -32.66
N GLU A 699 -7.76 -34.91 -31.57
CA GLU A 699 -8.81 -33.95 -31.21
C GLU A 699 -8.19 -32.60 -30.83
N GLY A 700 -7.10 -32.61 -30.06
CA GLY A 700 -6.38 -31.39 -29.69
C GLY A 700 -5.83 -30.65 -30.90
N LEU A 701 -5.17 -31.37 -31.81
CA LEU A 701 -4.66 -30.82 -33.07
C LEU A 701 -5.78 -30.21 -33.94
N ALA A 702 -6.92 -30.91 -34.03
CA ALA A 702 -8.09 -30.42 -34.75
C ALA A 702 -8.66 -29.12 -34.15
N ARG A 703 -8.72 -29.01 -32.80
CA ARG A 703 -9.15 -27.77 -32.12
C ARG A 703 -8.24 -26.59 -32.45
N PHE A 704 -6.93 -26.83 -32.62
CA PHE A 704 -5.97 -25.81 -33.06
C PHE A 704 -5.96 -25.57 -34.59
N GLY A 705 -6.89 -26.19 -35.34
CA GLY A 705 -7.03 -26.01 -36.79
C GLY A 705 -6.07 -26.84 -37.63
N VAL A 706 -5.34 -27.79 -37.04
CA VAL A 706 -4.41 -28.67 -37.75
C VAL A 706 -5.18 -29.88 -38.29
N GLY A 707 -5.61 -29.80 -39.56
CA GLY A 707 -6.27 -30.91 -40.25
C GLY A 707 -5.27 -31.98 -40.69
N LEU A 708 -5.38 -33.18 -40.11
CA LEU A 708 -4.59 -34.36 -40.52
C LEU A 708 -5.49 -35.38 -41.23
N PRO A 709 -4.98 -36.15 -42.20
CA PRO A 709 -5.72 -37.25 -42.80
C PRO A 709 -6.28 -38.22 -41.75
N PRO A 710 -7.52 -38.72 -41.92
CA PRO A 710 -8.12 -39.66 -40.98
C PRO A 710 -7.23 -40.87 -40.69
N GLY A 711 -6.96 -41.11 -39.41
CA GLY A 711 -6.15 -42.23 -38.95
C GLY A 711 -4.64 -42.10 -39.19
N LEU A 712 -4.13 -40.93 -39.58
CA LEU A 712 -2.67 -40.65 -39.62
C LEU A 712 -2.05 -40.65 -38.23
N VAL A 713 -2.77 -40.08 -37.25
CA VAL A 713 -2.35 -39.99 -35.84
C VAL A 713 -3.49 -40.52 -34.97
N THR A 714 -3.17 -41.32 -33.95
CA THR A 714 -4.11 -41.87 -32.98
C THR A 714 -3.50 -41.87 -31.58
N GLY A 715 -4.32 -42.07 -30.55
CA GLY A 715 -3.85 -42.11 -29.16
C GLY A 715 -3.63 -40.72 -28.55
N ARG A 716 -2.94 -40.69 -27.41
CA ARG A 716 -2.65 -39.49 -26.61
C ARG A 716 -1.24 -39.57 -26.07
N GLY A 717 -0.53 -38.45 -26.11
CA GLY A 717 0.84 -38.31 -25.61
C GLY A 717 1.10 -36.90 -25.11
N GLU A 718 2.35 -36.61 -24.73
CA GLU A 718 2.76 -35.28 -24.26
C GLU A 718 3.93 -34.75 -25.10
N GLY A 719 4.06 -33.42 -25.15
CA GLY A 719 5.21 -32.76 -25.76
C GLY A 719 5.64 -31.53 -24.97
N ASP A 720 6.94 -31.27 -24.96
CA ASP A 720 7.54 -30.06 -24.41
C ASP A 720 7.35 -28.92 -25.39
N LEU A 721 6.62 -27.90 -24.98
CA LEU A 721 6.30 -26.71 -25.75
C LEU A 721 7.01 -25.50 -25.13
N THR A 722 7.79 -24.79 -25.94
CA THR A 722 8.34 -23.48 -25.60
C THR A 722 7.88 -22.45 -26.63
N ILE A 723 7.36 -21.31 -26.16
CA ILE A 723 6.99 -20.16 -27.00
C ILE A 723 7.76 -18.94 -26.50
N GLU A 724 8.59 -18.35 -27.37
CA GLU A 724 9.27 -17.09 -27.11
C GLU A 724 8.47 -15.93 -27.70
N LEU A 725 8.12 -14.98 -26.84
CA LEU A 725 7.36 -13.77 -27.14
C LEU A 725 8.33 -12.58 -27.14
N ARG A 726 8.29 -11.78 -28.20
CA ARG A 726 9.01 -10.49 -28.27
C ARG A 726 8.07 -9.44 -28.81
N ARG A 727 8.16 -8.22 -28.28
CA ARG A 727 7.40 -7.09 -28.78
C ARG A 727 7.65 -6.92 -30.28
N ASP A 728 6.58 -6.70 -31.04
CA ASP A 728 6.57 -6.42 -32.48
C ASP A 728 7.20 -7.51 -33.36
N ARG A 729 7.33 -8.76 -32.87
CA ARG A 729 7.78 -9.90 -33.66
C ARG A 729 6.83 -11.10 -33.51
N PRO A 730 6.63 -11.89 -34.57
CA PRO A 730 5.84 -13.12 -34.48
C PRO A 730 6.46 -14.11 -33.47
N PRO A 731 5.67 -14.74 -32.57
CA PRO A 731 6.19 -15.66 -31.56
C PRO A 731 6.97 -16.83 -32.17
N ARG A 732 8.07 -17.25 -31.54
CA ARG A 732 8.79 -18.46 -31.94
C ARG A 732 8.29 -19.65 -31.13
N LEU A 733 7.96 -20.75 -31.79
CA LEU A 733 7.50 -21.98 -31.16
C LEU A 733 8.54 -23.08 -31.37
N THR A 734 8.84 -23.81 -30.29
CA THR A 734 9.57 -25.08 -30.31
C THR A 734 8.72 -26.14 -29.62
N LEU A 735 8.48 -27.26 -30.30
CA LEU A 735 7.77 -28.42 -29.78
C LEU A 735 8.66 -29.65 -29.93
N GLU A 736 8.86 -30.40 -28.85
CA GLU A 736 9.53 -31.70 -28.84
C GLU A 736 8.66 -32.76 -28.18
N THR A 737 8.63 -33.97 -28.73
CA THR A 737 7.91 -35.10 -28.12
C THR A 737 8.62 -36.41 -28.45
N ASP A 738 8.56 -37.37 -27.51
CA ASP A 738 9.05 -38.73 -27.68
C ASP A 738 8.03 -39.66 -28.39
N LEU A 739 6.87 -39.11 -28.78
CA LEU A 739 5.77 -39.80 -29.44
C LEU A 739 5.24 -41.03 -28.68
N ARG A 740 5.56 -41.21 -27.39
CA ARG A 740 5.00 -42.30 -26.59
C ARG A 740 3.50 -42.08 -26.39
N GLY A 741 2.71 -43.15 -26.55
CA GLY A 741 1.26 -43.09 -26.52
C GLY A 741 0.60 -42.58 -27.82
N ILE A 742 1.39 -42.08 -28.77
CA ILE A 742 0.92 -41.63 -30.08
C ILE A 742 1.14 -42.73 -31.14
N GLY A 743 0.06 -43.26 -31.69
CA GLY A 743 0.11 -44.10 -32.88
C GLY A 743 0.20 -43.25 -34.15
N MET A 744 0.94 -43.71 -35.15
CA MET A 744 1.00 -43.06 -36.47
C MET A 744 0.86 -44.07 -37.59
N ARG A 745 0.18 -43.74 -38.69
CA ARG A 745 0.00 -44.66 -39.83
C ARG A 745 -0.06 -43.95 -41.17
N ILE A 746 0.77 -44.38 -42.12
CA ILE A 746 0.77 -43.89 -43.50
C ILE A 746 0.32 -45.05 -44.41
N ALA A 747 -0.99 -45.10 -44.67
CA ALA A 747 -1.63 -46.22 -45.38
C ALA A 747 -1.01 -46.50 -46.76
N GLY A 748 -0.64 -45.46 -47.52
CA GLY A 748 -0.12 -45.59 -48.89
C GLY A 748 1.21 -46.34 -49.01
N VAL A 749 1.95 -46.49 -47.92
CA VAL A 749 3.26 -47.17 -47.87
C VAL A 749 3.32 -48.27 -46.80
N ASN A 750 2.15 -48.70 -46.32
CA ASN A 750 1.97 -49.70 -45.27
C ASN A 750 2.84 -49.49 -44.02
N TRP A 751 3.17 -48.24 -43.69
CA TRP A 751 3.96 -47.92 -42.51
C TRP A 751 3.05 -47.58 -41.33
N ALA A 752 3.37 -48.13 -40.16
CA ALA A 752 2.71 -47.78 -38.91
C ALA A 752 3.73 -47.77 -37.75
N LYS A 753 3.58 -46.79 -36.87
CA LYS A 753 4.19 -46.73 -35.55
C LYS A 753 3.11 -47.06 -34.52
N ARG A 754 3.38 -48.03 -33.65
CA ARG A 754 2.44 -48.40 -32.58
C ARG A 754 2.53 -47.40 -31.41
N PRO A 755 1.46 -47.22 -30.61
CA PRO A 755 1.49 -46.31 -29.47
C PRO A 755 2.51 -46.67 -28.37
N ASP A 756 2.87 -47.95 -28.23
CA ASP A 756 3.88 -48.45 -27.29
C ASP A 756 5.32 -48.21 -27.75
N GLU A 757 5.53 -47.88 -29.02
CA GLU A 757 6.84 -47.57 -29.57
C GLU A 757 7.17 -46.09 -29.37
N GLY A 758 8.41 -45.76 -29.02
CA GLY A 758 8.88 -44.38 -28.96
C GLY A 758 9.22 -43.81 -30.34
N GLY A 759 9.54 -42.53 -30.37
CA GLY A 759 10.09 -41.81 -31.51
C GLY A 759 10.60 -40.45 -31.06
N ARG A 760 10.90 -39.56 -31.99
CA ARG A 760 11.21 -38.16 -31.72
C ARG A 760 10.59 -37.30 -32.80
N LEU A 761 9.76 -36.35 -32.39
CA LEU A 761 9.29 -35.28 -33.26
C LEU A 761 9.82 -33.96 -32.70
N ARG A 762 10.51 -33.17 -33.54
CA ARG A 762 10.90 -31.79 -33.25
C ARG A 762 10.32 -30.86 -34.31
N LEU A 763 9.63 -29.82 -33.85
CA LEU A 763 9.03 -28.79 -34.68
C LEU A 763 9.49 -27.41 -34.18
N GLU A 764 10.06 -26.59 -35.06
CA GLU A 764 10.51 -25.24 -34.72
C GLU A 764 10.05 -24.24 -35.78
N GLY A 765 9.47 -23.12 -35.35
CA GLY A 765 8.86 -22.18 -36.27
C GLY A 765 8.46 -20.84 -35.69
N ARG A 766 7.74 -20.07 -36.50
CA ARG A 766 7.15 -18.78 -36.12
C ARG A 766 5.63 -18.85 -36.28
N LEU A 767 4.95 -18.48 -35.21
CA LEU A 767 3.50 -18.30 -35.16
C LEU A 767 3.18 -16.91 -35.71
N GLY A 768 2.19 -16.80 -36.58
CA GLY A 768 1.73 -15.55 -37.20
C GLY A 768 0.49 -15.84 -38.05
N GLU A 769 0.04 -14.90 -38.88
CA GLU A 769 -1.13 -15.12 -39.77
C GLU A 769 -0.95 -16.34 -40.68
N SER A 770 0.28 -16.58 -41.13
CA SER A 770 0.70 -17.78 -41.85
C SER A 770 1.82 -18.48 -41.07
N PRO A 771 1.49 -19.45 -40.20
CA PRO A 771 2.48 -20.20 -39.45
C PRO A 771 3.50 -20.86 -40.38
N ARG A 772 4.78 -20.78 -40.01
CA ARG A 772 5.88 -21.44 -40.73
C ARG A 772 6.73 -22.20 -39.74
N PHE A 773 7.06 -23.45 -40.08
CA PHE A 773 7.96 -24.28 -39.31
C PHE A 773 9.19 -24.55 -40.15
N ASP A 774 10.26 -23.85 -39.81
CA ASP A 774 11.54 -23.91 -40.50
C ASP A 774 12.26 -25.25 -40.20
N THR A 775 11.93 -25.89 -39.07
CA THR A 775 12.40 -27.24 -38.73
C THR A 775 11.21 -28.16 -38.48
N PHE A 776 11.17 -29.27 -39.22
CA PHE A 776 10.36 -30.45 -38.99
C PHE A 776 11.31 -31.65 -39.03
N ALA A 777 11.44 -32.36 -37.92
CA ALA A 777 12.23 -33.59 -37.84
C ALA A 777 11.41 -34.67 -37.15
N LEU A 778 11.20 -35.78 -37.85
CA LEU A 778 10.49 -36.96 -37.34
C LEU A 778 11.43 -38.15 -37.47
N ASP A 779 11.78 -38.74 -36.34
CA ASP A 779 12.52 -39.99 -36.26
C ASP A 779 11.65 -41.02 -35.53
N ALA A 780 11.21 -42.05 -36.23
CA ALA A 780 10.33 -43.11 -35.74
C ALA A 780 10.84 -44.48 -36.26
N PRO A 781 10.37 -45.61 -35.71
CA PRO A 781 10.75 -46.93 -36.21
C PRO A 781 10.56 -47.02 -37.73
N ALA A 782 11.64 -47.34 -38.44
CA ALA A 782 11.70 -47.42 -39.90
C ALA A 782 11.32 -46.14 -40.68
N LEU A 783 11.17 -44.96 -40.06
CA LEU A 783 10.88 -43.70 -40.75
C LEU A 783 11.72 -42.56 -40.16
N SER A 784 12.55 -41.94 -40.99
CA SER A 784 13.23 -40.68 -40.67
C SER A 784 12.90 -39.64 -41.73
N ALA A 785 12.44 -38.46 -41.32
CA ALA A 785 12.07 -37.38 -42.22
C ALA A 785 12.51 -36.03 -41.66
N ARG A 786 13.15 -35.21 -42.49
CA ARG A 786 13.58 -33.84 -42.12
C ARG A 786 13.16 -32.84 -43.17
N GLY A 787 12.73 -31.66 -42.75
CA GLY A 787 12.39 -30.56 -43.65
C GLY A 787 11.63 -29.43 -42.98
N ARG A 788 10.63 -28.89 -43.68
CA ARG A 788 9.89 -27.68 -43.29
C ARG A 788 8.41 -27.75 -43.65
N VAL A 789 7.58 -27.11 -42.84
CA VAL A 789 6.11 -27.03 -43.02
C VAL A 789 5.69 -25.58 -43.22
N THR A 790 4.80 -25.36 -44.18
CA THR A 790 4.20 -24.05 -44.43
C THR A 790 2.68 -24.15 -44.43
N PHE A 791 2.04 -23.15 -43.84
CA PHE A 791 0.59 -23.00 -43.77
C PHE A 791 0.15 -21.78 -44.58
N ALA A 792 -1.07 -21.79 -45.10
CA ALA A 792 -1.74 -20.63 -45.68
C ALA A 792 -2.42 -19.79 -44.57
N PRO A 793 -2.87 -18.56 -44.86
CA PRO A 793 -3.62 -17.75 -43.89
C PRO A 793 -4.81 -18.53 -43.32
N GLY A 794 -4.94 -18.58 -41.99
CA GLY A 794 -6.03 -19.29 -41.31
C GLY A 794 -5.79 -20.80 -41.13
N PRO A 795 -4.95 -21.20 -40.16
CA PRO A 795 -4.19 -22.47 -39.99
C PRO A 795 -4.32 -23.61 -41.05
N SER A 796 -4.35 -23.32 -42.35
CA SER A 796 -4.59 -24.33 -43.38
C SER A 796 -3.27 -24.89 -43.94
N PHE A 797 -3.15 -26.21 -44.04
CA PHE A 797 -1.96 -26.87 -44.59
C PHE A 797 -1.71 -26.42 -46.04
N ARG A 798 -0.50 -25.96 -46.35
CA ARG A 798 -0.10 -25.54 -47.70
C ARG A 798 0.91 -26.50 -48.32
N ALA A 799 2.03 -26.73 -47.66
CA ALA A 799 3.06 -27.63 -48.15
C ALA A 799 3.96 -28.17 -47.04
N LEU A 800 4.34 -29.45 -47.16
CA LEU A 800 5.40 -30.12 -46.40
C LEU A 800 6.52 -30.45 -47.38
N ARG A 801 7.69 -29.85 -47.18
CA ARG A 801 8.90 -30.13 -47.98
C ARG A 801 9.89 -30.86 -47.10
N LEU A 802 10.18 -32.10 -47.44
CA LEU A 802 11.11 -32.98 -46.76
C LEU A 802 12.37 -33.08 -47.61
N ASP A 803 13.49 -32.61 -47.09
CA ASP A 803 14.78 -32.61 -47.76
C ASP A 803 15.35 -34.03 -47.89
N ARG A 804 15.02 -34.90 -46.94
CA ARG A 804 15.32 -36.34 -46.99
C ARG A 804 14.27 -37.12 -46.21
N VAL A 805 13.76 -38.18 -46.83
CA VAL A 805 12.87 -39.18 -46.23
C VAL A 805 13.52 -40.54 -46.41
N VAL A 806 13.80 -41.20 -45.30
CA VAL A 806 14.24 -42.60 -45.27
C VAL A 806 13.10 -43.42 -44.70
N LEU A 807 12.56 -44.35 -45.49
CA LEU A 807 11.50 -45.27 -45.07
C LEU A 807 11.93 -46.71 -45.32
N GLY A 808 12.07 -47.46 -44.23
CA GLY A 808 12.64 -48.80 -44.22
C GLY A 808 14.02 -48.82 -44.89
N ASP A 809 14.22 -49.79 -45.76
CA ASP A 809 15.41 -49.95 -46.59
C ASP A 809 15.11 -49.80 -48.09
N TRP A 810 13.96 -49.22 -48.43
CA TRP A 810 13.45 -49.17 -49.79
C TRP A 810 13.23 -47.76 -50.34
N LEU A 811 13.14 -46.72 -49.51
CA LEU A 811 12.99 -45.33 -49.94
C LEU A 811 14.05 -44.46 -49.25
N ASP A 812 14.84 -43.74 -50.04
CA ASP A 812 15.70 -42.64 -49.59
C ASP A 812 15.62 -41.50 -50.61
N ALA A 813 14.80 -40.50 -50.34
CA ALA A 813 14.53 -39.42 -51.29
C ALA A 813 13.99 -38.13 -50.63
N PRO A 814 14.20 -36.96 -51.26
CA PRO A 814 13.43 -35.77 -50.94
C PRO A 814 11.96 -35.95 -51.32
N VAL A 815 11.03 -35.47 -50.49
CA VAL A 815 9.57 -35.59 -50.74
C VAL A 815 8.90 -34.25 -50.51
N THR A 816 8.10 -33.80 -51.47
CA THR A 816 7.28 -32.60 -51.36
C THR A 816 5.81 -33.00 -51.43
N ILE A 817 5.04 -32.60 -50.41
CA ILE A 817 3.59 -32.80 -50.33
C ILE A 817 2.95 -31.41 -50.37
N GLU A 818 2.14 -31.15 -51.38
CA GLU A 818 1.50 -29.84 -51.60
C GLU A 818 -0.03 -29.97 -51.59
N ALA A 819 -0.70 -29.10 -50.84
CA ALA A 819 -2.15 -29.04 -50.78
C ALA A 819 -2.73 -28.63 -52.15
N ARG A 820 -3.94 -29.14 -52.47
CA ARG A 820 -4.69 -28.79 -53.67
C ARG A 820 -6.10 -28.33 -53.29
N ALA A 821 -6.66 -27.40 -54.04
CA ALA A 821 -8.04 -26.96 -53.85
C ALA A 821 -9.00 -28.14 -54.11
N GLY A 822 -9.80 -28.50 -53.12
CA GLY A 822 -10.90 -29.47 -53.26
C GLY A 822 -10.49 -30.94 -53.47
N GLY A 823 -9.25 -31.34 -53.16
CA GLY A 823 -8.80 -32.72 -53.37
C GLY A 823 -7.55 -33.14 -52.58
N PRO A 824 -7.18 -34.43 -52.64
CA PRO A 824 -6.00 -34.98 -51.97
C PRO A 824 -4.69 -34.28 -52.44
N PRO A 825 -3.68 -34.18 -51.56
CA PRO A 825 -2.46 -33.43 -51.86
C PRO A 825 -1.64 -34.06 -53.00
N ALA A 826 -0.92 -33.24 -53.74
CA ALA A 826 0.06 -33.69 -54.73
C ALA A 826 1.34 -34.15 -54.03
N ILE A 827 1.93 -35.25 -54.49
CA ILE A 827 3.21 -35.78 -53.98
C ILE A 827 4.26 -35.70 -55.09
N ARG A 828 5.40 -35.11 -54.78
CA ARG A 828 6.53 -34.99 -55.70
C ARG A 828 7.81 -35.50 -55.05
N VAL A 829 8.54 -36.34 -55.77
CA VAL A 829 9.83 -36.89 -55.34
C VAL A 829 10.86 -36.48 -56.38
N PRO A 830 11.61 -35.37 -56.20
CA PRO A 830 12.46 -34.79 -57.25
C PRO A 830 13.85 -35.44 -57.42
N GLY A 831 14.17 -36.47 -56.63
CA GLY A 831 15.44 -37.23 -56.73
C GLY A 831 15.40 -38.48 -55.86
N GLY A 832 16.55 -39.07 -55.59
CA GLY A 832 16.71 -40.19 -54.65
C GLY A 832 16.47 -41.57 -55.25
N SER A 833 16.36 -42.57 -54.38
CA SER A 833 16.25 -43.97 -54.77
C SER A 833 15.04 -44.67 -54.17
N ILE A 834 14.40 -45.53 -54.98
CA ILE A 834 13.31 -46.42 -54.58
C ILE A 834 13.64 -47.86 -54.98
N ASP A 835 13.48 -48.81 -54.05
CA ASP A 835 13.62 -50.25 -54.28
C ASP A 835 12.29 -50.99 -54.19
N LEU A 836 11.66 -51.24 -55.34
CA LEU A 836 10.34 -51.90 -55.39
C LEU A 836 10.37 -53.38 -54.97
N ARG A 837 11.55 -54.01 -54.91
CA ARG A 837 11.67 -55.40 -54.43
C ARG A 837 11.32 -55.51 -52.96
N ARG A 838 11.67 -54.47 -52.19
CA ARG A 838 11.51 -54.39 -50.74
C ARG A 838 10.34 -53.50 -50.32
N ALA A 839 9.87 -52.65 -51.23
CA ALA A 839 8.73 -51.78 -50.98
C ALA A 839 7.47 -52.59 -50.69
N ASP A 840 6.89 -52.37 -49.51
CA ASP A 840 5.57 -52.88 -49.15
C ASP A 840 4.52 -51.79 -49.33
N LEU A 841 4.16 -51.56 -50.58
CA LEU A 841 3.08 -50.64 -50.94
C LEU A 841 1.76 -51.34 -50.66
N GLY A 842 0.92 -50.77 -49.78
CA GLY A 842 -0.33 -51.40 -49.33
C GLY A 842 -1.23 -51.87 -50.49
N LYS A 843 -2.05 -52.90 -50.27
CA LYS A 843 -2.92 -53.51 -51.30
C LYS A 843 -3.80 -52.45 -51.97
N ALA A 844 -3.49 -52.09 -53.22
CA ALA A 844 -4.39 -51.36 -54.09
C ALA A 844 -5.46 -52.33 -54.60
N GLY A 845 -6.57 -52.47 -53.88
CA GLY A 845 -7.78 -53.15 -54.32
C GLY A 845 -7.95 -54.59 -53.81
N GLY A 846 -8.90 -54.79 -52.91
CA GLY A 846 -9.38 -56.10 -52.45
C GLY A 846 -10.56 -55.96 -51.51
N GLY A 847 -11.77 -55.93 -52.08
CA GLY A 847 -13.12 -55.93 -51.50
C GLY A 847 -13.30 -55.92 -49.98
N GLY A 848 -13.76 -54.78 -49.47
CA GLY A 848 -14.49 -54.65 -48.21
C GLY A 848 -15.33 -53.38 -48.29
N GLY A 849 -16.65 -53.53 -48.41
CA GLY A 849 -17.60 -52.42 -48.45
C GLY A 849 -17.49 -51.58 -47.19
N GLY A 850 -16.83 -50.43 -47.31
CA GLY A 850 -16.70 -49.41 -46.28
C GLY A 850 -16.55 -48.08 -46.98
N ASP A 851 -17.50 -47.20 -46.70
CA ASP A 851 -17.72 -45.89 -47.31
C ASP A 851 -16.47 -45.00 -47.31
N GLY A 852 -16.21 -44.29 -48.42
CA GLY A 852 -15.37 -43.09 -48.44
C GLY A 852 -13.84 -43.22 -48.61
N GLY A 853 -13.32 -44.23 -49.32
CA GLY A 853 -11.88 -44.29 -49.67
C GLY A 853 -11.42 -43.10 -50.53
N SER A 854 -10.94 -42.03 -49.90
CA SER A 854 -10.43 -40.83 -50.58
C SER A 854 -9.36 -41.21 -51.61
N GLY A 855 -9.61 -40.91 -52.88
CA GLY A 855 -8.64 -41.16 -53.96
C GLY A 855 -7.27 -40.52 -53.67
N ARG A 856 -6.21 -41.06 -54.27
CA ARG A 856 -4.86 -40.48 -54.19
C ARG A 856 -4.76 -39.21 -55.03
N GLY A 857 -3.96 -38.24 -54.61
CA GLY A 857 -3.56 -37.11 -55.47
C GLY A 857 -2.58 -37.54 -56.58
N PRO A 858 -2.20 -36.60 -57.46
CA PRO A 858 -1.18 -36.86 -58.47
C PRO A 858 0.17 -37.12 -57.80
N VAL A 859 0.93 -38.10 -58.30
CA VAL A 859 2.28 -38.42 -57.82
C VAL A 859 3.27 -38.31 -58.96
N VAL A 860 4.31 -37.51 -58.77
CA VAL A 860 5.41 -37.36 -59.74
C VAL A 860 6.71 -37.80 -59.08
N LEU A 861 7.30 -38.88 -59.59
CA LEU A 861 8.58 -39.42 -59.14
C LEU A 861 9.62 -39.13 -60.22
N ALA A 862 10.62 -38.31 -59.90
CA ALA A 862 11.82 -38.11 -60.70
C ALA A 862 12.99 -38.66 -59.89
N LEU A 863 13.32 -39.93 -60.08
CA LEU A 863 14.25 -40.70 -59.25
C LEU A 863 15.61 -40.80 -59.93
N ASP A 864 16.67 -40.74 -59.12
CA ASP A 864 18.03 -41.06 -59.58
C ASP A 864 18.14 -42.56 -59.91
N ARG A 865 17.44 -43.40 -59.13
CA ARG A 865 17.40 -44.85 -59.32
C ARG A 865 16.08 -45.47 -58.87
N LEU A 866 15.43 -46.23 -59.75
CA LEU A 866 14.29 -47.09 -59.43
C LEU A 866 14.69 -48.56 -59.63
N GLN A 867 14.88 -49.31 -58.55
CA GLN A 867 15.19 -50.74 -58.61
C GLN A 867 13.90 -51.54 -58.79
N LEU A 868 13.81 -52.34 -59.86
CA LEU A 868 12.63 -53.14 -60.21
C LEU A 868 12.82 -54.62 -59.82
N THR A 869 13.97 -55.20 -60.18
CA THR A 869 14.36 -56.60 -59.89
C THR A 869 15.81 -56.65 -59.43
N ASP A 870 16.39 -57.81 -59.14
CA ASP A 870 17.81 -57.91 -58.75
C ASP A 870 18.78 -57.49 -59.87
N THR A 871 18.36 -57.60 -61.13
CA THR A 871 19.18 -57.34 -62.32
C THR A 871 18.77 -56.08 -63.08
N VAL A 872 17.58 -55.53 -62.84
CA VAL A 872 17.03 -54.41 -63.61
C VAL A 872 16.70 -53.21 -62.71
N ALA A 873 17.27 -52.06 -63.05
CA ALA A 873 16.94 -50.75 -62.51
C ALA A 873 16.72 -49.72 -63.62
N LEU A 874 15.95 -48.67 -63.35
CA LEU A 874 15.80 -47.50 -64.21
C LEU A 874 16.62 -46.34 -63.64
N THR A 875 17.58 -45.81 -64.40
CA THR A 875 18.58 -44.82 -63.93
C THR A 875 18.91 -43.75 -65.00
N PRO A 876 18.36 -42.53 -64.91
CA PRO A 876 17.29 -42.08 -64.01
C PRO A 876 15.91 -42.61 -64.45
N ALA A 877 14.92 -42.45 -63.58
CA ALA A 877 13.53 -42.83 -63.84
C ALA A 877 12.58 -41.67 -63.60
N ARG A 878 11.59 -41.49 -64.48
CA ARG A 878 10.45 -40.61 -64.28
C ARG A 878 9.17 -41.42 -64.28
N VAL A 879 8.35 -41.27 -63.26
CA VAL A 879 7.05 -41.94 -63.13
C VAL A 879 6.00 -40.89 -62.80
N GLU A 880 4.98 -40.79 -63.62
CA GLU A 880 3.85 -39.88 -63.42
C GLU A 880 2.61 -40.71 -63.19
N ILE A 881 1.98 -40.51 -62.04
CA ILE A 881 0.81 -41.26 -61.61
C ILE A 881 -0.36 -40.28 -61.47
N ALA A 882 -1.44 -40.57 -62.20
CA ALA A 882 -2.67 -39.80 -62.18
C ALA A 882 -3.39 -39.87 -60.80
N PRO A 883 -4.17 -38.83 -60.46
CA PRO A 883 -5.02 -38.87 -59.28
C PRO A 883 -6.15 -39.91 -59.45
N GLY A 884 -6.55 -40.54 -58.35
CA GLY A 884 -7.59 -41.57 -58.34
C GLY A 884 -7.27 -42.76 -57.42
N ALA A 885 -8.17 -43.73 -57.38
CA ALA A 885 -8.01 -44.95 -56.59
C ALA A 885 -7.16 -46.02 -57.32
N ALA A 886 -7.23 -46.07 -58.65
CA ALA A 886 -6.43 -47.00 -59.45
C ALA A 886 -5.02 -46.45 -59.72
N LEU A 887 -4.03 -47.35 -59.84
CA LEU A 887 -2.68 -46.97 -60.27
C LEU A 887 -2.68 -46.77 -61.79
N GLN A 888 -2.83 -45.53 -62.24
CA GLN A 888 -2.79 -45.18 -63.67
C GLN A 888 -1.70 -44.15 -63.92
N GLY A 889 -0.91 -44.31 -64.96
CA GLY A 889 0.22 -43.42 -65.20
C GLY A 889 1.15 -43.84 -66.32
N THR A 890 2.24 -43.10 -66.45
CA THR A 890 3.32 -43.37 -67.41
C THR A 890 4.65 -43.42 -66.68
N PHE A 891 5.62 -44.15 -67.24
CA PHE A 891 6.99 -44.08 -66.79
C PHE A 891 7.96 -44.06 -67.97
N ARG A 892 9.12 -43.46 -67.74
CA ARG A 892 10.26 -43.46 -68.66
C ARG A 892 11.53 -43.65 -67.86
N GLY A 893 12.47 -44.43 -68.38
CA GLY A 893 13.77 -44.52 -67.74
C GLY A 893 14.77 -45.33 -68.55
N LYS A 894 16.04 -45.20 -68.21
CA LYS A 894 17.12 -45.98 -68.85
C LYS A 894 17.37 -47.28 -68.10
N VAL A 895 17.28 -48.40 -68.81
CA VAL A 895 17.56 -49.74 -68.25
C VAL A 895 19.04 -49.81 -67.89
N ASN A 896 19.34 -49.93 -66.59
CA ASN A 896 20.69 -49.96 -66.02
C ASN A 896 21.62 -48.85 -66.57
N GLY A 897 21.06 -47.68 -66.93
CA GLY A 897 21.80 -46.52 -67.42
C GLY A 897 22.04 -46.49 -68.93
N GLY A 898 21.65 -47.54 -69.66
CA GLY A 898 21.82 -47.69 -71.10
C GLY A 898 20.63 -47.15 -71.90
N VAL A 899 19.92 -48.05 -72.57
CA VAL A 899 18.78 -47.72 -73.45
C VAL A 899 17.55 -47.23 -72.68
N GLU A 900 16.87 -46.24 -73.24
CA GLU A 900 15.62 -45.72 -72.71
C GLU A 900 14.43 -46.61 -73.09
N ILE A 901 13.52 -46.79 -72.12
CA ILE A 901 12.22 -47.42 -72.31
C ILE A 901 11.11 -46.45 -71.90
N ASP A 902 9.98 -46.54 -72.58
CA ASP A 902 8.72 -45.88 -72.20
C ASP A 902 7.74 -46.95 -71.70
N GLY A 903 6.87 -46.59 -70.76
CA GLY A 903 5.86 -47.50 -70.27
C GLY A 903 4.61 -46.84 -69.74
N GLN A 904 3.55 -47.63 -69.68
CA GLN A 904 2.22 -47.25 -69.21
C GLN A 904 1.77 -48.20 -68.10
N LEU A 905 1.12 -47.65 -67.09
CA LEU A 905 0.57 -48.36 -65.94
C LEU A 905 -0.96 -48.26 -65.97
N GLU A 906 -1.64 -49.39 -65.87
CA GLU A 906 -3.09 -49.48 -65.85
C GLU A 906 -3.55 -50.38 -64.69
N GLY A 907 -4.06 -49.77 -63.63
CA GLY A 907 -4.56 -50.46 -62.45
C GLY A 907 -5.92 -51.13 -62.69
N GLY A 908 -6.06 -52.38 -62.26
CA GLY A 908 -7.31 -53.16 -62.29
C GLY A 908 -7.46 -54.07 -61.06
N ALA A 909 -8.53 -54.87 -61.03
CA ALA A 909 -8.91 -55.68 -59.86
C ALA A 909 -7.86 -56.73 -59.44
N GLN A 910 -7.03 -57.21 -60.37
CA GLN A 910 -6.01 -58.24 -60.15
C GLN A 910 -4.59 -57.65 -59.93
N GLY A 911 -4.46 -56.32 -59.92
CA GLY A 911 -3.18 -55.61 -59.82
C GLY A 911 -2.97 -54.58 -60.94
N THR A 912 -1.73 -54.16 -61.17
CA THR A 912 -1.39 -53.18 -62.22
C THR A 912 -0.86 -53.87 -63.47
N ALA A 913 -1.51 -53.67 -64.61
CA ALA A 913 -0.99 -54.06 -65.91
C ALA A 913 0.08 -53.06 -66.37
N ILE A 914 1.13 -53.57 -67.01
CA ILE A 914 2.30 -52.80 -67.42
C ILE A 914 2.52 -53.01 -68.92
N ARG A 915 2.57 -51.93 -69.68
CA ARG A 915 2.99 -51.94 -71.09
C ARG A 915 4.32 -51.24 -71.19
N ILE A 916 5.32 -51.88 -71.81
CA ILE A 916 6.66 -51.34 -72.02
C ILE A 916 6.93 -51.33 -73.52
N THR A 917 7.47 -50.22 -74.02
CA THR A 917 7.93 -50.11 -75.41
C THR A 917 9.39 -49.64 -75.46
N SER A 918 10.10 -50.09 -76.48
CA SER A 918 11.46 -49.63 -76.77
C SER A 918 11.76 -49.68 -78.27
N ARG A 919 12.66 -48.80 -78.72
CA ARG A 919 13.15 -48.80 -80.11
C ARG A 919 14.26 -49.84 -80.36
N SER A 920 14.81 -50.47 -79.31
CA SER A 920 15.86 -51.48 -79.44
C SER A 920 15.73 -52.60 -78.40
N ALA A 921 15.07 -53.69 -78.77
CA ALA A 921 14.93 -54.92 -78.00
C ALA A 921 16.30 -55.50 -77.61
N GLY A 922 17.25 -55.54 -78.56
CA GLY A 922 18.60 -56.04 -78.32
C GLY A 922 19.35 -55.21 -77.28
N ALA A 923 19.19 -53.87 -77.30
CA ALA A 923 19.78 -53.03 -76.28
C ALA A 923 19.11 -53.23 -74.91
N VAL A 924 17.78 -53.38 -74.85
CA VAL A 924 17.08 -53.61 -73.57
C VAL A 924 17.53 -54.92 -72.93
N LEU A 925 17.58 -56.01 -73.70
CA LEU A 925 17.99 -57.33 -73.18
C LEU A 925 19.46 -57.36 -72.76
N ARG A 926 20.33 -56.64 -73.47
CA ARG A 926 21.75 -56.51 -73.12
C ARG A 926 21.93 -55.69 -71.85
N ASP A 927 21.31 -54.52 -71.79
CA ASP A 927 21.47 -53.60 -70.66
C ASP A 927 20.79 -54.17 -69.40
N ALA A 928 19.74 -54.99 -69.54
CA ALA A 928 19.14 -55.79 -68.47
C ALA A 928 20.01 -56.99 -68.01
N GLY A 929 21.13 -57.27 -68.70
CA GLY A 929 22.02 -58.38 -68.37
C GLY A 929 21.47 -59.77 -68.72
N LEU A 930 20.48 -59.84 -69.62
CA LEU A 930 19.81 -61.09 -70.01
C LEU A 930 20.47 -61.74 -71.23
N LEU A 931 20.60 -61.01 -72.35
CA LEU A 931 21.16 -61.52 -73.62
C LEU A 931 22.01 -60.45 -74.32
N SER A 932 23.26 -60.74 -74.67
CA SER A 932 24.20 -59.81 -75.33
C SER A 932 24.22 -59.88 -76.85
N ASN A 933 23.68 -60.96 -77.42
CA ASN A 933 23.93 -61.39 -78.80
C ASN A 933 22.85 -60.88 -79.78
N LEU A 934 21.95 -60.02 -79.31
CA LEU A 934 20.85 -59.46 -80.09
C LEU A 934 21.08 -57.97 -80.34
N ARG A 935 20.85 -57.52 -81.57
CA ARG A 935 20.99 -56.10 -81.99
C ARG A 935 19.71 -55.61 -82.67
N GLY A 936 19.35 -54.35 -82.43
CA GLY A 936 18.18 -53.71 -83.05
C GLY A 936 16.83 -54.19 -82.49
N GLY A 937 15.77 -54.02 -83.29
CA GLY A 937 14.40 -54.48 -83.02
C GLY A 937 13.52 -53.50 -82.26
N ALA A 938 12.35 -53.15 -82.79
CA ALA A 938 11.34 -52.43 -82.00
C ALA A 938 10.61 -53.44 -81.10
N MET A 939 10.48 -53.16 -79.80
CA MET A 939 9.93 -54.07 -78.81
C MET A 939 8.68 -53.52 -78.15
N GLU A 940 7.70 -54.39 -77.92
CA GLU A 940 6.60 -54.18 -76.99
C GLU A 940 6.49 -55.36 -76.02
N ILE A 941 6.32 -55.06 -74.73
CA ILE A 941 6.01 -56.05 -73.69
C ILE A 941 4.71 -55.62 -73.01
N VAL A 942 3.77 -56.55 -72.87
CA VAL A 942 2.56 -56.37 -72.08
C VAL A 942 2.55 -57.39 -70.95
N LEU A 943 2.61 -56.91 -69.71
CA LEU A 943 2.55 -57.70 -68.50
C LEU A 943 1.18 -57.53 -67.84
N ARG A 944 0.45 -58.63 -67.68
CA ARG A 944 -0.84 -58.66 -66.99
C ARG A 944 -0.67 -59.30 -65.62
N PRO A 945 -1.15 -58.66 -64.54
CA PRO A 945 -0.98 -59.18 -63.19
C PRO A 945 -1.88 -60.41 -62.98
N THR A 946 -1.41 -61.40 -62.21
CA THR A 946 -2.15 -62.64 -61.96
C THR A 946 -2.87 -62.66 -60.61
N GLY A 947 -2.92 -61.54 -59.88
CA GLY A 947 -3.40 -61.47 -58.49
C GLY A 947 -2.37 -61.94 -57.44
N ILE A 948 -1.31 -62.62 -57.86
CA ILE A 948 -0.18 -63.02 -56.99
C ILE A 948 0.91 -61.94 -57.08
N ARG A 949 1.44 -61.51 -55.93
CA ARG A 949 2.46 -60.45 -55.87
C ARG A 949 3.71 -60.86 -56.67
N GLY A 950 4.14 -59.99 -57.57
CA GLY A 950 5.33 -60.19 -58.40
C GLY A 950 5.17 -61.22 -59.53
N ALA A 951 3.96 -61.75 -59.74
CA ALA A 951 3.67 -62.68 -60.82
C ALA A 951 2.88 -62.00 -61.95
N TYR A 952 3.37 -62.15 -63.18
CA TYR A 952 2.79 -61.54 -64.37
C TYR A 952 2.71 -62.54 -65.52
N ASP A 953 1.59 -62.53 -66.23
CA ASP A 953 1.48 -63.14 -67.55
C ASP A 953 1.90 -62.10 -68.60
N GLY A 954 3.04 -62.37 -69.22
CA GLY A 954 3.66 -61.51 -70.21
C GLY A 954 3.40 -61.97 -71.64
N ARG A 955 3.26 -60.98 -72.54
CA ARG A 955 3.49 -61.16 -73.98
C ARG A 955 4.57 -60.20 -74.42
N VAL A 956 5.50 -60.68 -75.23
CA VAL A 956 6.50 -59.85 -75.89
C VAL A 956 6.38 -60.00 -77.40
N SER A 957 6.48 -58.88 -78.11
CA SER A 957 6.63 -58.81 -79.55
C SER A 957 7.86 -57.97 -79.90
N VAL A 958 8.64 -58.43 -80.87
CA VAL A 958 9.78 -57.69 -81.42
C VAL A 958 9.72 -57.76 -82.93
N ASP A 959 9.77 -56.61 -83.60
CA ASP A 959 9.88 -56.52 -85.06
C ASP A 959 11.33 -56.23 -85.47
N THR A 960 11.86 -57.02 -86.41
CA THR A 960 13.19 -56.86 -87.06
C THR A 960 14.37 -56.84 -86.08
N ILE A 961 14.75 -58.02 -85.55
CA ILE A 961 15.90 -58.19 -84.66
C ILE A 961 17.01 -59.00 -85.33
N VAL A 962 18.27 -58.66 -85.03
CA VAL A 962 19.46 -59.34 -85.58
C VAL A 962 20.16 -60.13 -84.48
N LEU A 963 20.32 -61.44 -84.68
CA LEU A 963 21.11 -62.32 -83.83
C LEU A 963 22.54 -62.44 -84.39
N ARG A 964 23.55 -62.19 -83.56
CA ARG A 964 24.96 -62.22 -83.94
C ARG A 964 25.80 -62.79 -82.79
N ASP A 965 26.90 -63.47 -83.11
CA ASP A 965 27.89 -63.92 -82.12
C ASP A 965 27.29 -64.82 -81.03
N ALA A 966 26.47 -65.81 -81.42
CA ALA A 966 25.77 -66.73 -80.52
C ALA A 966 26.33 -68.17 -80.60
N PRO A 967 27.28 -68.56 -79.74
CA PRO A 967 27.99 -69.85 -79.84
C PRO A 967 27.04 -71.06 -79.80
N ALA A 968 26.04 -71.03 -78.92
CA ALA A 968 25.06 -72.12 -78.80
C ALA A 968 24.23 -72.33 -80.07
N ILE A 969 23.89 -71.24 -80.77
CA ILE A 969 23.16 -71.31 -82.04
C ILE A 969 24.11 -71.75 -83.18
N ALA A 970 25.38 -71.33 -83.13
CA ALA A 970 26.39 -71.81 -84.08
C ALA A 970 26.61 -73.33 -83.95
N GLU A 971 26.71 -73.84 -82.72
CA GLU A 971 26.84 -75.27 -82.43
C GLU A 971 25.60 -76.06 -82.89
N LEU A 972 24.40 -75.52 -82.67
CA LEU A 972 23.16 -76.09 -83.19
C LEU A 972 23.15 -76.17 -84.72
N LEU A 973 23.56 -75.09 -85.41
CA LEU A 973 23.63 -75.03 -86.87
C LEU A 973 24.70 -75.96 -87.46
N ALA A 974 25.83 -76.12 -86.75
CA ALA A 974 26.89 -77.05 -87.10
C ALA A 974 26.44 -78.52 -86.94
N ALA A 975 25.72 -78.85 -85.86
CA ALA A 975 25.21 -80.20 -85.59
C ALA A 975 24.24 -80.71 -86.66
N ILE A 976 23.57 -79.81 -87.39
CA ILE A 976 22.65 -80.12 -88.49
C ILE A 976 23.27 -79.90 -89.88
N SER A 977 24.55 -79.49 -89.94
CA SER A 977 25.34 -79.27 -91.17
C SER A 977 24.71 -78.31 -92.18
N VAL A 978 24.12 -77.19 -91.74
CA VAL A 978 23.55 -76.20 -92.68
C VAL A 978 24.64 -75.22 -93.14
N VAL A 979 25.10 -75.41 -94.38
CA VAL A 979 26.14 -74.60 -95.03
C VAL A 979 25.68 -73.16 -95.23
N GLY A 980 26.52 -72.18 -94.86
CA GLY A 980 26.31 -70.73 -95.06
C GLY A 980 25.65 -69.96 -93.91
N LEU A 981 24.83 -70.60 -93.07
CA LEU A 981 24.17 -69.92 -91.93
C LEU A 981 25.11 -69.70 -90.74
N VAL A 982 26.10 -70.58 -90.55
CA VAL A 982 27.14 -70.42 -89.50
C VAL A 982 28.00 -69.18 -89.80
N ASP A 983 28.41 -69.01 -91.06
CA ASP A 983 29.20 -67.84 -91.51
C ASP A 983 28.39 -66.55 -91.41
N GLN A 984 27.09 -66.60 -91.75
CA GLN A 984 26.20 -65.46 -91.63
C GLN A 984 26.05 -65.02 -90.16
N LEU A 985 25.94 -65.95 -89.20
CA LEU A 985 25.85 -65.65 -87.77
C LEU A 985 27.12 -64.98 -87.21
N GLN A 986 28.30 -65.36 -87.71
CA GLN A 986 29.61 -64.78 -87.32
C GLN A 986 29.90 -63.44 -88.04
N GLY A 987 29.34 -63.23 -89.24
CA GLY A 987 29.50 -62.02 -90.05
C GLY A 987 28.38 -60.97 -89.86
N GLN A 988 27.40 -60.99 -90.78
CA GLN A 988 26.33 -59.98 -90.88
C GLN A 988 25.18 -60.16 -89.86
N GLY A 989 25.06 -61.35 -89.25
CA GLY A 989 23.99 -61.75 -88.33
C GLY A 989 22.77 -62.38 -89.03
N ILE A 990 21.97 -63.11 -88.26
CA ILE A 990 20.70 -63.71 -88.69
C ILE A 990 19.55 -62.75 -88.35
N ILE A 991 18.77 -62.38 -89.37
CA ILE A 991 17.65 -61.44 -89.23
C ILE A 991 16.34 -62.21 -88.99
N PHE A 992 15.64 -61.87 -87.92
CA PHE A 992 14.27 -62.29 -87.65
C PHE A 992 13.32 -61.11 -87.83
N ASP A 993 12.38 -61.22 -88.78
CA ASP A 993 11.40 -60.17 -89.08
C ASP A 993 10.41 -59.99 -87.92
N ARG A 994 10.05 -61.09 -87.23
CA ARG A 994 9.15 -61.06 -86.07
C ARG A 994 9.52 -62.11 -85.03
N VAL A 995 9.57 -61.68 -83.77
CA VAL A 995 9.69 -62.54 -82.58
C VAL A 995 8.49 -62.30 -81.68
N GLU A 996 7.84 -63.37 -81.25
CA GLU A 996 6.71 -63.34 -80.31
C GLU A 996 6.96 -64.36 -79.20
N ALA A 997 6.62 -64.02 -77.96
CA ALA A 997 6.58 -64.99 -76.87
C ALA A 997 5.47 -64.71 -75.86
N GLU A 998 4.85 -65.77 -75.37
CA GLU A 998 3.99 -65.78 -74.19
C GLU A 998 4.71 -66.45 -73.03
N PHE A 999 4.83 -65.73 -71.92
CA PHE A 999 5.57 -66.20 -70.76
C PHE A 999 4.84 -65.87 -69.46
N ARG A 1000 5.16 -66.60 -68.40
CA ARG A 1000 4.87 -66.20 -67.03
C ARG A 1000 6.17 -65.79 -66.36
N LEU A 1001 6.16 -64.58 -65.81
CA LEU A 1001 7.22 -64.05 -64.99
C LEU A 1001 6.81 -64.21 -63.52
N THR A 1002 7.64 -64.87 -62.74
CA THR A 1002 7.61 -64.83 -61.27
C THR A 1002 8.95 -64.29 -60.75
N PRO A 1003 9.08 -63.98 -59.45
CA PRO A 1003 10.34 -63.49 -58.89
C PRO A 1003 11.54 -64.41 -59.11
N ASP A 1004 11.32 -65.71 -59.33
CA ASP A 1004 12.37 -66.73 -59.38
C ASP A 1004 12.46 -67.46 -60.73
N LEU A 1005 11.43 -67.36 -61.58
CA LEU A 1005 11.37 -68.14 -62.82
C LEU A 1005 10.65 -67.39 -63.94
N VAL A 1006 11.21 -67.46 -65.14
CA VAL A 1006 10.53 -67.10 -66.39
C VAL A 1006 10.14 -68.41 -67.09
N THR A 1007 8.86 -68.71 -67.14
CA THR A 1007 8.33 -69.87 -67.87
C THR A 1007 7.84 -69.41 -69.23
N ILE A 1008 8.47 -69.89 -70.29
CA ILE A 1008 8.09 -69.59 -71.67
C ILE A 1008 7.13 -70.69 -72.12
N TYR A 1009 5.86 -70.36 -72.27
CA TYR A 1009 4.83 -71.31 -72.71
C TYR A 1009 4.89 -71.52 -74.22
N ARG A 1010 5.09 -70.43 -74.95
CA ARG A 1010 5.16 -70.40 -76.41
C ARG A 1010 6.08 -69.28 -76.83
N SER A 1011 7.00 -69.55 -77.74
CA SER A 1011 7.69 -68.49 -78.46
C SER A 1011 7.96 -68.89 -79.91
N SER A 1012 8.03 -67.90 -80.78
CA SER A 1012 8.39 -68.08 -82.18
C SER A 1012 9.20 -66.89 -82.67
N ALA A 1013 10.33 -67.16 -83.32
CA ALA A 1013 11.09 -66.19 -84.10
C ALA A 1013 11.05 -66.61 -85.57
N THR A 1014 10.59 -65.72 -86.43
CA THR A 1014 10.41 -65.98 -87.86
C THR A 1014 11.23 -64.97 -88.66
N GLY A 1015 12.08 -65.47 -89.53
CA GLY A 1015 12.90 -64.68 -90.44
C GLY A 1015 12.86 -65.23 -91.85
N ARG A 1016 13.53 -64.52 -92.77
CA ARG A 1016 13.59 -64.89 -94.18
C ARG A 1016 14.34 -66.20 -94.43
N SER A 1017 15.38 -66.45 -93.64
CA SER A 1017 16.27 -67.61 -93.80
C SER A 1017 15.92 -68.79 -92.89
N MET A 1018 15.25 -68.55 -91.75
CA MET A 1018 14.90 -69.63 -90.81
C MET A 1018 13.74 -69.24 -89.88
N GLY A 1019 13.09 -70.27 -89.34
CA GLY A 1019 12.15 -70.18 -88.22
C GLY A 1019 12.70 -70.88 -86.98
N LEU A 1020 12.37 -70.37 -85.80
CA LEU A 1020 12.73 -70.93 -84.51
C LEU A 1020 11.51 -70.88 -83.59
N SER A 1021 11.28 -71.94 -82.83
CA SER A 1021 10.32 -71.95 -81.72
C SER A 1021 10.99 -72.47 -80.47
N VAL A 1022 10.65 -71.90 -79.31
CA VAL A 1022 11.23 -72.28 -78.01
C VAL A 1022 10.15 -72.31 -76.93
N ASP A 1023 10.22 -73.31 -76.06
CA ASP A 1023 9.50 -73.37 -74.80
C ASP A 1023 10.41 -73.94 -73.70
N GLY A 1024 10.02 -73.70 -72.45
CA GLY A 1024 10.79 -74.14 -71.28
C GLY A 1024 10.88 -73.08 -70.21
N SER A 1025 11.97 -73.10 -69.44
CA SER A 1025 12.14 -72.19 -68.31
C SER A 1025 13.52 -71.57 -68.26
N PHE A 1026 13.56 -70.37 -67.68
CA PHE A 1026 14.77 -69.60 -67.45
C PHE A 1026 14.75 -69.05 -66.02
N ASP A 1027 15.78 -69.39 -65.23
CA ASP A 1027 16.00 -68.86 -63.88
C ASP A 1027 16.93 -67.64 -64.00
N PRO A 1028 16.41 -66.40 -63.88
CA PRO A 1028 17.20 -65.19 -64.04
C PRO A 1028 18.21 -64.96 -62.91
N ARG A 1029 17.99 -65.54 -61.71
CA ARG A 1029 18.89 -65.38 -60.57
C ARG A 1029 20.12 -66.26 -60.72
N ARG A 1030 19.93 -67.55 -61.04
CA ARG A 1030 21.02 -68.52 -61.23
C ARG A 1030 21.61 -68.48 -62.64
N LYS A 1031 20.98 -67.76 -63.57
CA LYS A 1031 21.32 -67.73 -65.01
C LYS A 1031 21.34 -69.11 -65.64
N LEU A 1032 20.40 -69.96 -65.24
CA LEU A 1032 20.23 -71.32 -65.77
C LEU A 1032 19.05 -71.35 -66.73
N MET A 1033 19.25 -72.01 -67.87
CA MET A 1033 18.19 -72.26 -68.85
C MET A 1033 17.94 -73.76 -68.98
N ASP A 1034 16.67 -74.12 -69.19
CA ASP A 1034 16.25 -75.44 -69.62
C ASP A 1034 15.18 -75.26 -70.70
N LEU A 1035 15.66 -75.10 -71.92
CA LEU A 1035 14.87 -74.79 -73.10
C LEU A 1035 14.86 -75.96 -74.06
N GLN A 1036 13.76 -76.11 -74.77
CA GLN A 1036 13.66 -76.99 -75.91
C GLN A 1036 12.98 -76.25 -77.05
N GLY A 1037 13.19 -76.71 -78.27
CA GLY A 1037 12.64 -76.02 -79.41
C GLY A 1037 12.78 -76.77 -80.71
N VAL A 1038 12.30 -76.13 -81.77
CA VAL A 1038 12.43 -76.61 -83.15
C VAL A 1038 13.04 -75.50 -83.98
N LEU A 1039 14.08 -75.84 -84.74
CA LEU A 1039 14.71 -74.97 -85.72
C LEU A 1039 14.34 -75.44 -87.14
N SER A 1040 13.84 -74.52 -87.98
CA SER A 1040 13.42 -74.79 -89.36
C SER A 1040 14.26 -73.99 -90.37
N PRO A 1041 15.23 -74.62 -91.06
CA PRO A 1041 16.11 -73.93 -92.03
C PRO A 1041 15.42 -73.54 -93.35
N LEU A 1042 14.23 -74.08 -93.65
CA LEU A 1042 13.48 -73.87 -94.91
C LEU A 1042 12.08 -73.31 -94.65
N TYR A 1043 11.95 -72.35 -93.73
CA TYR A 1043 10.65 -71.84 -93.28
C TYR A 1043 9.77 -71.28 -94.43
N LEU A 1044 10.36 -70.63 -95.46
CA LEU A 1044 9.61 -69.97 -96.54
C LEU A 1044 8.92 -70.95 -97.51
N VAL A 1045 9.51 -72.14 -97.74
CA VAL A 1045 8.95 -73.18 -98.64
C VAL A 1045 7.74 -73.88 -97.99
N ASN A 1046 7.53 -73.68 -96.69
CA ASN A 1046 6.55 -74.40 -95.86
C ASN A 1046 5.17 -73.74 -95.73
N ARG A 1047 4.86 -72.64 -96.44
CA ARG A 1047 3.53 -72.00 -96.36
C ARG A 1047 2.38 -72.83 -96.94
N ILE A 1048 2.66 -73.94 -97.65
CA ILE A 1048 1.64 -74.79 -98.31
C ILE A 1048 1.05 -75.87 -97.35
N GLY A 1049 1.55 -76.02 -96.11
CA GLY A 1049 1.09 -77.05 -95.14
C GLY A 1049 0.77 -76.57 -93.71
N ALA A 1050 0.64 -75.26 -93.48
CA ALA A 1050 0.66 -74.63 -92.15
C ALA A 1050 -0.53 -74.95 -91.21
N ILE A 1051 -1.51 -75.75 -91.63
CA ILE A 1051 -2.67 -76.13 -90.81
C ILE A 1051 -2.29 -77.20 -89.75
N PHE A 1052 -1.16 -77.90 -89.91
CA PHE A 1052 -0.77 -79.04 -89.08
C PHE A 1052 0.45 -78.81 -88.15
N THR A 1053 0.94 -77.56 -87.99
CA THR A 1053 2.17 -77.25 -87.23
C THR A 1053 2.06 -75.96 -86.40
N ARG A 1054 2.81 -75.83 -85.28
CA ARG A 1054 2.86 -74.57 -84.51
C ARG A 1054 3.59 -73.47 -85.32
N ARG A 1055 3.29 -72.19 -85.03
CA ARG A 1055 3.98 -71.05 -85.67
C ARG A 1055 5.48 -71.09 -85.35
N GLY A 1056 6.31 -70.88 -86.38
CA GLY A 1056 7.78 -70.91 -86.28
C GLY A 1056 8.43 -72.29 -86.45
N GLU A 1057 7.65 -73.39 -86.45
CA GLU A 1057 8.21 -74.76 -86.54
C GLU A 1057 8.34 -75.30 -87.98
N GLY A 1058 7.45 -74.91 -88.91
CA GLY A 1058 7.45 -75.39 -90.30
C GLY A 1058 7.18 -76.90 -90.47
N LEU A 1059 7.03 -77.34 -91.73
CA LEU A 1059 6.83 -78.77 -92.05
C LEU A 1059 8.10 -79.59 -91.83
N PHE A 1060 9.29 -78.98 -91.97
CA PHE A 1060 10.60 -79.60 -91.73
C PHE A 1060 11.34 -78.83 -90.63
N GLY A 1061 11.81 -79.53 -89.59
CA GLY A 1061 12.52 -78.89 -88.48
C GLY A 1061 13.28 -79.87 -87.59
N VAL A 1062 14.33 -79.37 -86.94
CA VAL A 1062 15.20 -80.12 -86.04
C VAL A 1062 14.87 -79.78 -84.60
N ASN A 1063 14.56 -80.81 -83.80
CA ASN A 1063 14.35 -80.68 -82.36
C ASN A 1063 15.69 -80.45 -81.68
N PHE A 1064 15.73 -79.51 -80.73
CA PHE A 1064 16.92 -79.23 -79.94
C PHE A 1064 16.58 -78.96 -78.48
N THR A 1065 17.58 -79.12 -77.62
CA THR A 1065 17.54 -78.71 -76.22
C THR A 1065 18.74 -77.83 -75.89
N LEU A 1066 18.54 -76.88 -74.98
CA LEU A 1066 19.57 -76.00 -74.41
C LEU A 1066 19.47 -76.09 -72.89
N ARG A 1067 20.50 -76.62 -72.23
CA ARG A 1067 20.52 -76.81 -70.77
C ARG A 1067 21.77 -76.25 -70.13
N GLY A 1068 21.63 -75.65 -68.96
CA GLY A 1068 22.75 -75.17 -68.14
C GLY A 1068 22.90 -73.64 -68.15
N PRO A 1069 24.10 -73.11 -67.84
CA PRO A 1069 24.37 -71.67 -67.80
C PRO A 1069 24.13 -70.98 -69.14
N VAL A 1070 23.52 -69.79 -69.12
CA VAL A 1070 23.10 -69.05 -70.34
C VAL A 1070 24.25 -68.67 -71.26
N ASP A 1071 25.43 -68.43 -70.69
CA ASP A 1071 26.65 -68.06 -71.41
C ASP A 1071 27.31 -69.26 -72.11
N ARG A 1072 27.11 -70.48 -71.59
CA ARG A 1072 27.64 -71.74 -72.13
C ARG A 1072 26.65 -72.90 -71.95
N PRO A 1073 25.51 -72.88 -72.66
CA PRO A 1073 24.54 -73.96 -72.53
C PRO A 1073 25.05 -75.21 -73.25
N GLN A 1074 24.71 -76.37 -72.70
CA GLN A 1074 24.86 -77.64 -73.40
C GLN A 1074 23.80 -77.71 -74.51
N VAL A 1075 24.26 -77.82 -75.75
CA VAL A 1075 23.41 -77.92 -76.93
C VAL A 1075 23.28 -79.37 -77.34
N ALA A 1076 22.05 -79.86 -77.49
CA ALA A 1076 21.79 -81.15 -78.10
C ALA A 1076 20.76 -80.99 -79.21
N ALA A 1077 21.00 -81.61 -80.36
CA ALA A 1077 20.11 -81.58 -81.52
C ALA A 1077 19.83 -83.00 -82.01
N ASN A 1078 18.61 -83.28 -82.44
CA ASN A 1078 18.24 -84.56 -83.06
C ASN A 1078 18.03 -84.35 -84.57
N PRO A 1079 19.08 -84.45 -85.40
CA PRO A 1079 18.97 -84.19 -86.84
C PRO A 1079 17.96 -85.13 -87.54
N LEU A 1080 17.71 -86.34 -87.02
CA LEU A 1080 16.72 -87.27 -87.59
C LEU A 1080 15.29 -86.76 -87.49
N SER A 1081 15.00 -85.81 -86.60
CA SER A 1081 13.64 -85.26 -86.44
C SER A 1081 13.18 -84.43 -87.66
N ILE A 1082 14.10 -84.04 -88.55
CA ILE A 1082 13.77 -83.33 -89.80
C ILE A 1082 12.91 -84.20 -90.74
N LEU A 1083 13.06 -85.52 -90.66
CA LEU A 1083 12.31 -86.50 -91.46
C LEU A 1083 10.92 -86.80 -90.89
N THR A 1084 10.65 -86.38 -89.64
CA THR A 1084 9.35 -86.59 -88.98
C THR A 1084 8.38 -85.48 -89.39
N PRO A 1085 7.19 -85.79 -89.95
CA PRO A 1085 6.16 -84.79 -90.22
C PRO A 1085 5.75 -84.04 -88.95
N GLY A 1086 5.41 -82.76 -89.06
CA GLY A 1086 5.29 -81.85 -87.91
C GLY A 1086 4.37 -82.31 -86.78
N MET A 1087 3.26 -82.98 -87.09
CA MET A 1087 2.32 -83.51 -86.09
C MET A 1087 2.90 -84.62 -85.20
N PHE A 1088 3.89 -85.38 -85.69
CA PHE A 1088 4.50 -86.51 -84.96
C PHE A 1088 5.79 -86.13 -84.22
N ARG A 1089 6.29 -84.91 -84.44
CA ARG A 1089 7.57 -84.43 -83.87
C ARG A 1089 7.52 -84.21 -82.36
N GLU A 1090 6.30 -84.06 -81.81
CA GLU A 1090 6.00 -83.94 -80.38
C GLU A 1090 6.45 -85.16 -79.56
N ILE A 1091 6.45 -86.36 -80.16
CA ILE A 1091 6.80 -87.62 -79.46
C ILE A 1091 8.27 -87.63 -79.02
N PHE A 1092 9.13 -86.88 -79.72
CA PHE A 1092 10.56 -86.78 -79.44
C PHE A 1092 10.93 -85.63 -78.49
N ARG A 1093 9.94 -84.95 -77.89
CA ARG A 1093 10.17 -83.85 -76.93
C ARG A 1093 9.30 -83.99 -75.68
N ARG A 1094 9.68 -83.31 -74.60
CA ARG A 1094 8.83 -83.25 -73.40
C ARG A 1094 7.63 -82.33 -73.64
N PRO A 1095 6.50 -82.52 -72.93
CA PRO A 1095 5.38 -81.59 -73.01
C PRO A 1095 5.82 -80.15 -72.69
N PRO A 1096 5.27 -79.14 -73.38
CA PRO A 1096 5.51 -77.75 -73.01
C PRO A 1096 4.97 -77.48 -71.60
N PRO A 1097 5.52 -76.49 -70.87
CA PRO A 1097 5.00 -76.12 -69.56
C PRO A 1097 3.51 -75.79 -69.63
N GLU A 1098 2.71 -76.35 -68.70
CA GLU A 1098 1.28 -76.06 -68.65
C GLU A 1098 1.04 -74.68 -68.04
N ARG A 1099 0.14 -73.91 -68.66
CA ARG A 1099 -0.34 -72.66 -68.09
C ARG A 1099 -1.35 -73.00 -67.01
N PRO A 1100 -1.16 -72.58 -65.74
CA PRO A 1100 -2.17 -72.78 -64.71
C PRO A 1100 -3.48 -72.13 -65.17
N GLY A 1101 -4.58 -72.88 -65.12
CA GLY A 1101 -5.92 -72.35 -65.37
C GLY A 1101 -6.19 -71.17 -64.44
N ASN A 1102 -6.83 -70.13 -64.99
CA ASN A 1102 -7.18 -68.93 -64.25
C ASN A 1102 -8.04 -69.21 -63.02
#